data_AF-A0A672LHF4-F1
#
_entry.id   AF-A0A672LHF4-F1
#
_cell.length_a   1.000
_cell.length_b   1.000
_cell.length_c   1.000
_cell.angle_alpha   90.00
_cell.angle_beta   90.00
_cell.angle_gamma   90.00
#
_symmetry.space_group_name_H-M   'P 1'
#
loop_
_entity.id
_entity.type
_entity.pdbx_description
1 polymer ?
#
loop_
_entity_poly.entity_id
_entity_poly.type
_entity_poly.pdbx_seq_one_letter_code
_entity_poly.pdbx_strand_id
1 'polypeptide(L)'
;FIVDGNLKMTLGMIWTIILRFAIQDISVEETSAKEGLLLWCQRKTAPYRNVNVQNFHISWKDGLALCALIHRHRPDLIDYSKLRKDDPIGNLNTAFEVAEKYLDIPKMLDAEDIVNTPKPDEKAIMTYVSCFYHAFAGAEQVKVTTTNEVRRLGYRRINSKLNLPWIRRTIPWLENRVAEQTMRAMQQKLEDFRDYRRIHKPPRVQEKCQLEINFNTLQTKLRLSNRPAFMPSEGKMVSDIANAWKGLEQVEKGYEEWLLTEIRRLERLDHLAEKFKQKCSLHESWTTGKEHLLSQKDYETASLMEIRALMRKHEAFESDLAAHQDRVEQIAAIAQELNELDYHDAASVNTRCQGICDQWDNLGTLTQKRRDALERVEKLWETIDQLYLEFAKRAAPFNNWMDGAMEDLQDMFIVHSIEEIQSLITAHDQYKATLPEADKERIAIMGIQNEITKIAQTYGIKLVGVNPYTVLSPQDITNKWEAVKQLVPHRDQMLQEEVARQQANERLRRSFAAQANIIGPWIQTKMEEIGHVSVDITGSLEEQMNNLKQYEQNIINYKSNIDKLEGDHQLIQEALVFDNKHTNYTMEHVRVGWEQLLTTIARTINEVENQILTRDAKGISQEQLNEFRASFNHFDRVSEMGLIIVFNLQKRNGMMDPDDFRACLISMGYDLGEVEFARIMTLVDPNNTGVVTFQAFIDFMTRETAETDTAEQVMASFKILASDKSYITVEELRRELPPEQAEYCICRMTKYAGPDASPGALDYISFSSALYGESDL
;
A
#
# COMPACT_ATOMS: atom_id res chain seq x y z
N PHE A 1 -145.19 48.51 76.85
CA PHE A 1 -144.25 48.04 77.89
C PHE A 1 -143.09 49.01 78.19
N ILE A 2 -142.28 49.46 77.20
CA ILE A 2 -141.29 50.54 77.43
C ILE A 2 -141.97 51.91 77.52
N VAL A 3 -143.00 52.14 76.70
CA VAL A 3 -143.81 53.38 76.70
C VAL A 3 -144.57 53.57 78.03
N ASP A 4 -144.86 52.49 78.76
CA ASP A 4 -145.60 52.52 80.03
C ASP A 4 -144.69 52.80 81.25
N GLY A 5 -143.44 53.23 81.03
CA GLY A 5 -142.55 53.70 82.09
C GLY A 5 -142.00 52.63 83.03
N ASN A 6 -142.01 51.35 82.65
CA ASN A 6 -141.42 50.30 83.48
C ASN A 6 -139.87 50.40 83.45
N LEU A 7 -139.33 51.00 84.52
CA LEU A 7 -137.91 51.30 84.66
C LEU A 7 -137.02 50.05 84.50
N LYS A 8 -137.44 48.89 85.03
CA LYS A 8 -136.64 47.65 84.97
C LYS A 8 -136.52 47.10 83.54
N MET A 9 -137.59 47.16 82.75
CA MET A 9 -137.57 46.66 81.36
C MET A 9 -136.76 47.59 80.44
N THR A 10 -136.84 48.90 80.68
CA THR A 10 -136.07 49.90 79.92
C THR A 10 -134.56 49.75 80.18
N LEU A 11 -134.15 49.62 81.44
CA LEU A 11 -132.76 49.32 81.80
C LEU A 11 -132.29 47.96 81.28
N GLY A 12 -133.18 46.96 81.26
CA GLY A 12 -132.91 45.65 80.66
C GLY A 12 -132.57 45.72 79.17
N MET A 13 -133.26 46.56 78.39
CA MET A 13 -132.99 46.76 76.96
C MET A 13 -131.69 47.52 76.69
N ILE A 14 -131.40 48.58 77.46
CA ILE A 14 -130.15 49.34 77.29
C ILE A 14 -128.94 48.41 77.53
N TRP A 15 -129.02 47.56 78.55
CA TRP A 15 -127.97 46.58 78.83
C TRP A 15 -127.72 45.60 77.68
N THR A 16 -128.77 45.07 77.02
CA THR A 16 -128.58 44.15 75.89
C THR A 16 -127.93 44.83 74.69
N ILE A 17 -128.18 46.12 74.45
CA ILE A 17 -127.49 46.89 73.40
C ILE A 17 -126.01 47.05 73.72
N ILE A 18 -125.68 47.47 74.95
CA ILE A 18 -124.29 47.61 75.39
C ILE A 18 -123.56 46.27 75.30
N LEU A 19 -124.19 45.19 75.79
CA LEU A 19 -123.62 43.86 75.75
C LEU A 19 -123.33 43.44 74.30
N ARG A 20 -124.25 43.65 73.36
CA ARG A 20 -124.11 43.22 71.96
C ARG A 20 -123.02 43.98 71.20
N PHE A 21 -122.93 45.30 71.37
CA PHE A 21 -122.08 46.13 70.51
C PHE A 21 -120.76 46.57 71.14
N ALA A 22 -120.70 46.68 72.47
CA ALA A 22 -119.46 47.12 73.14
C ALA A 22 -118.67 45.94 73.72
N ILE A 23 -119.34 44.86 74.15
CA ILE A 23 -118.70 43.78 74.89
C ILE A 23 -118.62 42.50 74.07
N GLN A 24 -119.69 42.08 73.37
CA GLN A 24 -119.77 40.76 72.74
C GLN A 24 -118.71 40.50 71.65
N ASP A 25 -118.24 41.55 70.97
CA ASP A 25 -117.20 41.45 69.93
C ASP A 25 -115.77 41.35 70.52
N ILE A 26 -115.62 41.42 71.84
CA ILE A 26 -114.34 41.24 72.52
C ILE A 26 -114.07 39.74 72.65
N SER A 27 -113.32 39.18 71.70
CA SER A 27 -112.81 37.80 71.78
C SER A 27 -111.32 37.80 72.13
N VAL A 28 -110.98 37.33 73.33
CA VAL A 28 -109.60 37.03 73.72
C VAL A 28 -109.55 35.53 74.03
N GLU A 29 -108.77 34.77 73.25
CA GLU A 29 -108.54 33.33 73.45
C GLU A 29 -109.83 32.49 73.52
N GLU A 30 -110.75 32.69 72.57
CA GLU A 30 -111.95 31.85 72.37
C GLU A 30 -112.91 31.72 73.58
N THR A 31 -112.76 32.58 74.60
CA THR A 31 -113.66 32.63 75.77
C THR A 31 -114.85 33.55 75.54
N SER A 32 -115.92 33.38 76.34
CA SER A 32 -117.11 34.21 76.24
C SER A 32 -116.76 35.69 76.47
N ALA A 33 -117.43 36.63 75.81
CA ALA A 33 -117.01 38.02 75.77
C ALA A 33 -116.80 38.71 77.13
N LYS A 34 -117.60 38.32 78.13
CA LYS A 34 -117.43 38.78 79.53
C LYS A 34 -116.15 38.23 80.15
N GLU A 35 -115.87 36.94 79.95
CA GLU A 35 -114.66 36.27 80.44
C GLU A 35 -113.42 36.77 79.71
N GLY A 36 -113.50 37.02 78.40
CA GLY A 36 -112.43 37.60 77.60
C GLY A 36 -112.06 39.01 78.07
N LEU A 37 -113.04 39.86 78.35
CA LEU A 37 -112.79 41.19 78.94
C LEU A 37 -112.18 41.09 80.34
N LEU A 38 -112.65 40.15 81.17
CA LEU A 38 -112.10 39.93 82.51
C LEU A 38 -110.65 39.44 82.45
N LEU A 39 -110.36 38.48 81.58
CA LEU A 39 -109.02 37.92 81.36
C LEU A 39 -108.06 38.99 80.85
N TRP A 40 -108.53 39.85 79.94
CA TRP A 40 -107.75 41.01 79.50
C TRP A 40 -107.39 41.92 80.66
N CYS A 41 -108.36 42.27 81.51
CA CYS A 41 -108.11 43.08 82.70
C CYS A 41 -107.07 42.43 83.60
N GLN A 42 -107.27 41.15 83.94
CA GLN A 42 -106.37 40.37 84.79
C GLN A 42 -104.95 40.32 84.26
N ARG A 43 -104.74 40.06 82.96
CA ARG A 43 -103.40 40.01 82.36
C ARG A 43 -102.71 41.36 82.37
N LYS A 44 -103.46 42.43 82.13
CA LYS A 44 -102.91 43.79 82.10
C LYS A 44 -102.59 44.31 83.51
N THR A 45 -103.38 43.93 84.51
CA THR A 45 -103.15 44.31 85.91
C THR A 45 -102.31 43.31 86.71
N ALA A 46 -101.99 42.13 86.17
CA ALA A 46 -101.18 41.09 86.86
C ALA A 46 -99.85 41.60 87.47
N PRO A 47 -99.13 42.57 86.88
CA PRO A 47 -97.91 43.10 87.50
C PRO A 47 -98.13 43.92 88.78
N TYR A 48 -99.35 44.38 89.08
CA TYR A 48 -99.64 45.26 90.21
C TYR A 48 -100.07 44.46 91.43
N ARG A 49 -99.18 44.36 92.43
CA ARG A 49 -99.36 43.50 93.62
C ARG A 49 -100.57 43.84 94.49
N ASN A 50 -101.00 45.10 94.47
CA ASN A 50 -102.13 45.63 95.26
C ASN A 50 -103.47 45.53 94.53
N VAL A 51 -103.52 44.95 93.32
CA VAL A 51 -104.73 44.81 92.51
C VAL A 51 -105.01 43.34 92.23
N ASN A 52 -106.22 42.89 92.57
CA ASN A 52 -106.67 41.53 92.25
C ASN A 52 -108.08 41.56 91.65
N VAL A 53 -108.17 41.52 90.31
CA VAL A 53 -109.43 41.62 89.58
C VAL A 53 -110.08 40.25 89.40
N GLN A 54 -111.02 39.89 90.28
CA GLN A 54 -111.76 38.62 90.19
C GLN A 54 -113.19 38.71 89.63
N ASN A 55 -113.80 39.90 89.65
CA ASN A 55 -115.20 40.10 89.25
C ASN A 55 -115.38 41.57 88.81
N PHE A 56 -116.53 41.89 88.21
CA PHE A 56 -116.86 43.26 87.80
C PHE A 56 -117.68 44.03 88.86
N HIS A 57 -117.60 43.66 90.14
CA HIS A 57 -118.29 44.41 91.22
C HIS A 57 -117.35 44.85 92.34
N ILE A 58 -116.91 43.94 93.21
CA ILE A 58 -116.18 44.25 94.43
C ILE A 58 -114.70 44.53 94.13
N SER A 59 -114.13 43.87 93.11
CA SER A 59 -112.70 43.98 92.78
C SER A 59 -112.27 45.34 92.22
N TRP A 60 -113.23 46.23 91.93
CA TRP A 60 -113.00 47.56 91.41
C TRP A 60 -113.31 48.66 92.44
N LYS A 61 -113.80 48.26 93.63
CA LYS A 61 -114.33 49.17 94.65
C LYS A 61 -113.27 50.08 95.27
N ASP A 62 -112.01 49.66 95.31
CA ASP A 62 -110.89 50.46 95.84
C ASP A 62 -110.26 51.42 94.80
N GLY A 63 -110.73 51.40 93.55
CA GLY A 63 -110.26 52.26 92.45
C GLY A 63 -108.87 51.93 91.89
N LEU A 64 -108.10 51.08 92.56
CA LEU A 64 -106.72 50.76 92.19
C LEU A 64 -106.64 49.97 90.87
N ALA A 65 -107.65 49.16 90.56
CA ALA A 65 -107.73 48.36 89.34
C ALA A 65 -107.89 49.21 88.07
N LEU A 66 -108.72 50.26 88.11
CA LEU A 66 -108.88 51.20 86.98
C LEU A 66 -107.60 51.99 86.74
N CYS A 67 -106.98 52.51 87.81
CA CYS A 67 -105.70 53.21 87.70
C CYS A 67 -104.59 52.33 87.11
N ALA A 68 -104.55 51.04 87.46
CA ALA A 68 -103.54 50.10 86.98
C ALA A 68 -103.67 49.83 85.47
N LEU A 69 -104.89 49.74 84.94
CA LEU A 69 -105.13 49.54 83.51
C LEU A 69 -104.63 50.72 82.66
N ILE A 70 -104.86 51.94 83.15
CA ILE A 70 -104.39 53.17 82.49
C ILE A 70 -102.86 53.20 82.51
N HIS A 71 -102.24 53.05 83.69
CA HIS A 71 -100.78 53.09 83.84
C HIS A 71 -100.07 51.98 83.03
N ARG A 72 -100.70 50.82 82.80
CA ARG A 72 -100.10 49.74 82.01
C ARG A 72 -99.92 50.09 80.53
N HIS A 73 -100.88 50.80 79.94
CA HIS A 73 -100.86 51.16 78.52
C HIS A 73 -100.25 52.54 78.29
N ARG A 74 -100.46 53.45 79.24
CA ARG A 74 -99.99 54.84 79.23
C ARG A 74 -99.43 55.21 80.61
N PRO A 75 -98.20 54.78 80.93
CA PRO A 75 -97.57 55.04 82.23
C PRO A 75 -97.32 56.54 82.48
N ASP A 76 -97.36 57.35 81.42
CA ASP A 76 -97.21 58.81 81.47
C ASP A 76 -98.38 59.55 82.13
N LEU A 77 -99.57 58.92 82.23
CA LEU A 77 -100.80 59.62 82.62
C LEU A 77 -101.18 59.50 84.10
N ILE A 78 -100.69 58.50 84.83
CA ILE A 78 -101.00 58.28 86.26
C ILE A 78 -99.74 57.92 87.03
N ASP A 79 -99.47 58.64 88.13
CA ASP A 79 -98.43 58.25 89.08
C ASP A 79 -98.97 57.22 90.06
N TYR A 80 -98.81 55.95 89.70
CA TYR A 80 -99.37 54.83 90.47
C TYR A 80 -98.81 54.70 91.90
N SER A 81 -97.63 55.28 92.17
CA SER A 81 -96.96 55.18 93.47
C SER A 81 -97.64 55.97 94.60
N LYS A 82 -98.42 56.99 94.26
CA LYS A 82 -99.10 57.89 95.21
C LYS A 82 -100.46 57.37 95.68
N LEU A 83 -101.02 56.38 94.98
CA LEU A 83 -102.35 55.85 95.25
C LEU A 83 -102.33 54.89 96.45
N ARG A 84 -103.29 55.03 97.37
CA ARG A 84 -103.41 54.20 98.58
C ARG A 84 -104.77 53.53 98.63
N LYS A 85 -104.84 52.31 99.19
CA LYS A 85 -106.09 51.54 99.31
C LYS A 85 -107.10 52.21 100.27
N ASP A 86 -106.57 53.02 101.18
CA ASP A 86 -107.30 53.68 102.27
C ASP A 86 -108.17 54.86 101.79
N ASP A 87 -107.97 55.32 100.54
CA ASP A 87 -108.77 56.36 99.88
C ASP A 87 -109.41 55.88 98.56
N PRO A 88 -110.47 55.06 98.63
CA PRO A 88 -111.16 54.55 97.43
C PRO A 88 -111.79 55.65 96.56
N ILE A 89 -112.33 56.70 97.18
CA ILE A 89 -113.02 57.79 96.49
C ILE A 89 -112.02 58.60 95.66
N GLY A 90 -110.87 58.96 96.25
CA GLY A 90 -109.81 59.67 95.54
C GLY A 90 -109.24 58.89 94.35
N ASN A 91 -109.01 57.57 94.52
CA ASN A 91 -108.50 56.71 93.45
C ASN A 91 -109.47 56.62 92.26
N LEU A 92 -110.77 56.44 92.52
CA LEU A 92 -111.79 56.34 91.48
C LEU A 92 -111.94 57.65 90.71
N ASN A 93 -112.04 58.78 91.42
CA ASN A 93 -112.13 60.10 90.80
C ASN A 93 -110.90 60.42 89.93
N THR A 94 -109.70 60.05 90.38
CA THR A 94 -108.46 60.22 89.60
C THR A 94 -108.51 59.40 88.29
N ALA A 95 -108.93 58.14 88.36
CA ALA A 95 -109.06 57.30 87.17
C ALA A 95 -110.08 57.85 86.18
N PHE A 96 -111.22 58.33 86.68
CA PHE A 96 -112.30 58.90 85.88
C PHE A 96 -111.88 60.22 85.21
N GLU A 97 -111.19 61.11 85.92
CA GLU A 97 -110.66 62.37 85.36
C GLU A 97 -109.60 62.16 84.28
N VAL A 98 -108.67 61.23 84.50
CA VAL A 98 -107.62 60.94 83.53
C VAL A 98 -108.19 60.29 82.27
N ALA A 99 -109.16 59.40 82.42
CA ALA A 99 -109.83 58.73 81.31
C ALA A 99 -110.60 59.73 80.43
N GLU A 100 -111.32 60.66 81.03
CA GLU A 100 -112.07 61.69 80.31
C GLU A 100 -111.14 62.68 79.58
N LYS A 101 -110.10 63.16 80.26
CA LYS A 101 -109.24 64.22 79.71
C LYS A 101 -108.27 63.74 78.63
N TYR A 102 -107.75 62.52 78.74
CA TYR A 102 -106.63 62.05 77.89
C TYR A 102 -106.94 60.83 77.03
N LEU A 103 -107.98 60.05 77.37
CA LEU A 103 -108.35 58.84 76.64
C LEU A 103 -109.69 58.98 75.91
N ASP A 104 -110.36 60.13 76.04
CA ASP A 104 -111.68 60.43 75.45
C ASP A 104 -112.77 59.43 75.91
N ILE A 105 -112.66 58.96 77.17
CA ILE A 105 -113.61 58.03 77.80
C ILE A 105 -114.49 58.81 78.81
N PRO A 106 -115.80 58.97 78.57
CA PRO A 106 -116.67 59.82 79.40
C PRO A 106 -116.95 59.22 80.78
N LYS A 107 -117.06 60.07 81.83
CA LYS A 107 -117.38 59.63 83.20
C LYS A 107 -118.81 59.12 83.32
N MET A 108 -118.99 57.80 83.34
CA MET A 108 -120.30 57.14 83.42
C MET A 108 -120.65 56.62 84.82
N LEU A 109 -119.73 56.68 85.78
CA LEU A 109 -119.88 56.13 87.12
C LEU A 109 -119.55 57.20 88.16
N ASP A 110 -120.29 57.21 89.27
CA ASP A 110 -120.00 58.05 90.44
C ASP A 110 -119.16 57.26 91.46
N ALA A 111 -118.11 57.89 91.97
CA ALA A 111 -117.23 57.28 92.96
C ALA A 111 -117.94 57.05 94.30
N GLU A 112 -118.86 57.93 94.72
CA GLU A 112 -119.58 57.77 95.98
C GLU A 112 -120.53 56.57 95.94
N ASP A 113 -121.20 56.34 94.80
CA ASP A 113 -122.12 55.23 94.60
C ASP A 113 -121.39 53.87 94.64
N ILE A 114 -120.18 53.79 94.07
CA ILE A 114 -119.37 52.57 94.08
C ILE A 114 -118.89 52.24 95.51
N VAL A 115 -118.46 53.25 96.27
CA VAL A 115 -117.85 53.04 97.59
C VAL A 115 -118.91 52.78 98.68
N ASN A 116 -120.01 53.54 98.67
CA ASN A 116 -121.06 53.44 99.69
C ASN A 116 -121.96 52.20 99.50
N THR A 117 -122.05 51.67 98.27
CA THR A 117 -122.83 50.47 98.00
C THR A 117 -122.04 49.21 98.41
N PRO A 118 -122.61 48.29 99.22
CA PRO A 118 -121.89 47.07 99.64
C PRO A 118 -121.49 46.18 98.46
N LYS A 119 -122.26 46.18 97.37
CA LYS A 119 -121.94 45.51 96.12
C LYS A 119 -122.24 46.42 94.92
N PRO A 120 -121.23 46.99 94.25
CA PRO A 120 -121.41 47.79 93.03
C PRO A 120 -122.11 47.01 91.92
N ASP A 121 -122.87 47.70 91.05
CA ASP A 121 -123.55 47.06 89.92
C ASP A 121 -122.53 46.56 88.89
N GLU A 122 -122.58 45.25 88.64
CA GLU A 122 -121.69 44.55 87.73
C GLU A 122 -121.81 45.07 86.28
N LYS A 123 -123.02 45.42 85.87
CA LYS A 123 -123.30 45.88 84.51
C LYS A 123 -122.70 47.26 84.24
N ALA A 124 -122.78 48.14 85.23
CA ALA A 124 -122.24 49.48 85.16
C ALA A 124 -120.72 49.47 85.01
N ILE A 125 -120.01 48.67 85.82
CA ILE A 125 -118.55 48.55 85.76
C ILE A 125 -118.09 47.85 84.47
N MET A 126 -118.77 46.79 84.03
CA MET A 126 -118.45 46.12 82.75
C MET A 126 -118.53 47.07 81.55
N THR A 127 -119.57 47.92 81.52
CA THR A 127 -119.75 48.93 80.46
C THR A 127 -118.58 49.92 80.45
N TYR A 128 -118.17 50.38 81.62
CA TYR A 128 -117.08 51.35 81.72
C TYR A 128 -115.73 50.75 81.33
N VAL A 129 -115.44 49.52 81.77
CA VAL A 129 -114.19 48.83 81.47
C VAL A 129 -114.06 48.44 79.99
N SER A 130 -115.17 48.14 79.30
CA SER A 130 -115.11 47.83 77.86
C SER A 130 -114.71 49.04 77.01
N CYS A 131 -115.05 50.26 77.43
CA CYS A 131 -114.56 51.49 76.77
C CYS A 131 -113.03 51.57 76.79
N PHE A 132 -112.38 51.17 77.89
CA PHE A 132 -110.91 51.12 77.96
C PHE A 132 -110.30 50.09 77.00
N TYR A 133 -110.96 48.98 76.71
CA TYR A 133 -110.44 47.96 75.81
C TYR A 133 -110.32 48.48 74.36
N HIS A 134 -111.38 49.10 73.84
CA HIS A 134 -111.43 49.58 72.45
C HIS A 134 -110.44 50.71 72.18
N ALA A 135 -110.22 51.59 73.15
CA ALA A 135 -109.25 52.68 73.03
C ALA A 135 -107.80 52.18 72.77
N PHE A 136 -107.42 51.01 73.28
CA PHE A 136 -106.04 50.51 73.21
C PHE A 136 -105.73 49.52 72.07
N ALA A 137 -106.72 49.01 71.32
CA ALA A 137 -106.50 47.95 70.31
C ALA A 137 -106.11 48.45 68.89
N GLY A 138 -106.29 49.73 68.54
CA GLY A 138 -106.13 50.24 67.16
C GLY A 138 -104.70 50.41 66.59
N ALA A 139 -103.63 50.17 67.36
CA ALA A 139 -102.26 50.59 67.00
C ALA A 139 -101.37 49.56 66.24
N GLU A 140 -101.78 48.30 66.04
CA GLU A 140 -100.90 47.23 65.52
C GLU A 140 -100.86 47.06 63.97
N GLN A 141 -101.78 47.64 63.19
CA GLN A 141 -101.93 47.30 61.75
C GLN A 141 -100.93 47.98 60.78
N VAL A 142 -100.15 49.00 61.18
CA VAL A 142 -99.39 49.87 60.25
C VAL A 142 -98.01 49.34 59.80
N LYS A 143 -97.41 48.33 60.47
CA LYS A 143 -96.02 47.88 60.19
C LYS A 143 -95.82 46.95 58.97
N VAL A 144 -96.87 46.38 58.39
CA VAL A 144 -96.74 45.29 57.39
C VAL A 144 -96.55 45.79 55.94
N THR A 145 -96.99 47.01 55.62
CA THR A 145 -97.02 47.55 54.24
C THR A 145 -95.66 48.02 53.71
N THR A 146 -94.80 48.63 54.53
CA THR A 146 -93.49 49.19 54.13
C THR A 146 -92.46 48.14 53.70
N THR A 147 -92.57 46.90 54.21
CA THR A 147 -91.57 45.83 53.96
C THR A 147 -91.68 45.22 52.55
N ASN A 148 -92.80 45.42 51.85
CA ASN A 148 -93.06 44.80 50.55
C ASN A 148 -92.56 45.65 49.36
N GLU A 149 -92.48 46.97 49.51
CA GLU A 149 -92.02 47.88 48.44
C GLU A 149 -90.49 47.85 48.27
N VAL A 150 -89.74 47.77 49.38
CA VAL A 150 -88.27 47.68 49.38
C VAL A 150 -87.78 46.46 48.60
N ARG A 151 -88.46 45.31 48.70
CA ARG A 151 -88.09 44.08 47.97
C ARG A 151 -88.36 44.18 46.45
N ARG A 152 -89.44 44.84 46.03
CA ARG A 152 -89.74 45.10 44.61
C ARG A 152 -88.70 46.02 43.95
N LEU A 153 -88.24 47.03 44.68
CA LEU A 153 -87.17 47.92 44.23
C LEU A 153 -85.81 47.19 44.16
N GLY A 154 -85.52 46.33 45.14
CA GLY A 154 -84.33 45.46 45.14
C GLY A 154 -84.24 44.55 43.90
N TYR A 155 -85.32 43.86 43.55
CA TYR A 155 -85.38 43.02 42.33
C TYR A 155 -85.13 43.84 41.06
N ARG A 156 -85.81 44.99 40.90
CA ARG A 156 -85.63 45.85 39.72
C ARG A 156 -84.21 46.41 39.62
N ARG A 157 -83.59 46.80 40.74
CA ARG A 157 -82.22 47.36 40.76
C ARG A 157 -81.18 46.32 40.32
N ILE A 158 -81.19 45.13 40.90
CA ILE A 158 -80.20 44.07 40.58
C ILE A 158 -80.37 43.60 39.12
N ASN A 159 -81.61 43.45 38.66
CA ASN A 159 -81.90 42.96 37.32
C ASN A 159 -81.56 43.98 36.22
N SER A 160 -82.01 45.23 36.37
CA SER A 160 -81.87 46.24 35.32
C SER A 160 -80.54 46.98 35.31
N LYS A 161 -79.80 47.01 36.44
CA LYS A 161 -78.56 47.80 36.55
C LYS A 161 -77.29 46.96 36.69
N LEU A 162 -77.39 45.67 37.02
CA LEU A 162 -76.21 44.85 37.35
C LEU A 162 -76.09 43.60 36.47
N ASN A 163 -77.02 42.64 36.55
CA ASN A 163 -76.82 41.34 35.90
C ASN A 163 -76.90 41.37 34.35
N LEU A 164 -78.01 41.81 33.76
CA LEU A 164 -78.18 41.76 32.30
C LEU A 164 -77.19 42.65 31.51
N PRO A 165 -76.92 43.91 31.92
CA PRO A 165 -75.92 44.74 31.24
C PRO A 165 -74.50 44.17 31.32
N TRP A 166 -74.15 43.54 32.45
CA TRP A 166 -72.84 42.91 32.63
C TRP A 166 -72.68 41.71 31.71
N ILE A 167 -73.64 40.78 31.66
CA ILE A 167 -73.60 39.61 30.76
C ILE A 167 -73.45 40.05 29.30
N ARG A 168 -74.22 41.05 28.86
CA ARG A 168 -74.16 41.57 27.48
C ARG A 168 -72.82 42.21 27.13
N ARG A 169 -72.08 42.75 28.09
CA ARG A 169 -70.74 43.32 27.89
C ARG A 169 -69.64 42.25 27.95
N THR A 170 -69.81 41.22 28.79
CA THR A 170 -68.81 40.17 28.99
C THR A 170 -68.78 39.17 27.84
N ILE A 171 -69.93 38.86 27.22
CA ILE A 171 -70.00 37.89 26.11
C ILE A 171 -69.04 38.26 24.95
N PRO A 172 -69.06 39.49 24.39
CA PRO A 172 -68.15 39.85 23.31
C PRO A 172 -66.66 39.76 23.67
N TRP A 173 -66.30 39.98 24.94
CA TRP A 173 -64.92 39.83 25.41
C TRP A 173 -64.48 38.35 25.39
N LEU A 174 -65.36 37.43 25.78
CA LEU A 174 -65.09 35.98 25.74
C LEU A 174 -65.23 35.38 24.33
N GLU A 175 -66.00 36.01 23.44
CA GLU A 175 -66.10 35.60 22.03
C GLU A 175 -64.88 36.07 21.21
N ASN A 176 -64.11 37.03 21.71
CA ASN A 176 -62.92 37.52 21.05
C ASN A 176 -61.76 36.51 21.11
N ARG A 177 -61.64 35.68 20.07
CA ARG A 177 -60.63 34.61 19.92
C ARG A 177 -59.42 35.02 19.09
N VAL A 178 -58.92 36.23 19.29
CA VAL A 178 -57.68 36.68 18.61
C VAL A 178 -56.48 36.07 19.32
N ALA A 179 -55.73 35.23 18.60
CA ALA A 179 -54.48 34.65 19.08
C ALA A 179 -53.39 35.72 19.18
N GLU A 180 -52.61 35.67 20.26
CA GLU A 180 -51.40 36.50 20.40
C GLU A 180 -50.18 35.73 19.91
N GLN A 181 -49.15 36.44 19.45
CA GLN A 181 -47.97 35.81 18.86
C GLN A 181 -46.99 35.20 19.88
N THR A 182 -47.09 35.58 21.16
CA THR A 182 -46.15 35.12 22.20
C THR A 182 -46.84 34.34 23.30
N MET A 183 -46.18 33.29 23.79
CA MET A 183 -46.65 32.51 24.93
C MET A 183 -46.95 33.39 26.15
N ARG A 184 -46.10 34.38 26.42
CA ARG A 184 -46.26 35.31 27.55
C ARG A 184 -47.53 36.15 27.45
N ALA A 185 -47.88 36.63 26.25
CA ALA A 185 -49.11 37.38 26.03
C ALA A 185 -50.36 36.49 26.21
N MET A 186 -50.31 35.23 25.78
CA MET A 186 -51.39 34.27 26.02
C MET A 186 -51.50 33.85 27.49
N GLN A 187 -50.40 33.72 28.21
CA GLN A 187 -50.40 33.50 29.67
C GLN A 187 -51.04 34.68 30.41
N GLN A 188 -50.80 35.91 29.97
CA GLN A 188 -51.47 37.08 30.54
C GLN A 188 -53.00 37.02 30.30
N LYS A 189 -53.45 36.64 29.10
CA LYS A 189 -54.90 36.43 28.83
C LYS A 189 -55.50 35.33 29.70
N LEU A 190 -54.74 34.28 30.00
CA LEU A 190 -55.17 33.23 30.92
C LEU A 190 -55.28 33.76 32.36
N GLU A 191 -54.36 34.62 32.80
CA GLU A 191 -54.42 35.23 34.12
C GLU A 191 -55.59 36.20 34.23
N ASP A 192 -55.84 37.03 33.21
CA ASP A 192 -57.03 37.89 33.13
C ASP A 192 -58.33 37.05 33.21
N PHE A 193 -58.35 35.86 32.58
CA PHE A 193 -59.48 34.92 32.67
C PHE A 193 -59.61 34.27 34.06
N ARG A 194 -58.50 33.98 34.73
CA ARG A 194 -58.49 33.49 36.12
C ARG A 194 -59.02 34.55 37.08
N ASP A 195 -58.58 35.79 36.93
CA ASP A 195 -59.08 36.93 37.72
C ASP A 195 -60.57 37.17 37.48
N TYR A 196 -61.01 37.07 36.23
CA TYR A 196 -62.42 37.06 35.88
C TYR A 196 -63.20 35.97 36.65
N ARG A 197 -62.73 34.72 36.65
CA ARG A 197 -63.40 33.60 37.35
C ARG A 197 -63.29 33.65 38.88
N ARG A 198 -62.21 34.21 39.43
CA ARG A 198 -61.93 34.22 40.88
C ARG A 198 -62.52 35.42 41.60
N ILE A 199 -62.49 36.60 40.97
CA ILE A 199 -62.83 37.87 41.61
C ILE A 199 -64.14 38.41 41.04
N HIS A 200 -64.28 38.46 39.72
CA HIS A 200 -65.38 39.18 39.08
C HIS A 200 -66.68 38.36 38.94
N LYS A 201 -66.59 37.06 38.65
CA LYS A 201 -67.76 36.18 38.45
C LYS A 201 -68.47 35.74 39.74
N PRO A 202 -67.79 35.36 40.84
CA PRO A 202 -68.45 34.86 42.05
C PRO A 202 -69.50 35.80 42.67
N PRO A 203 -69.27 37.13 42.81
CA PRO A 203 -70.30 38.02 43.32
C PRO A 203 -71.52 38.09 42.39
N ARG A 204 -71.35 37.93 41.07
CA ARG A 204 -72.46 37.91 40.10
C ARG A 204 -73.31 36.64 40.21
N VAL A 205 -72.68 35.50 40.52
CA VAL A 205 -73.41 34.24 40.83
C VAL A 205 -74.28 34.43 42.07
N GLN A 206 -73.73 35.06 43.11
CA GLN A 206 -74.48 35.36 44.34
C GLN A 206 -75.62 36.35 44.07
N GLU A 207 -75.39 37.40 43.28
CA GLU A 207 -76.43 38.35 42.86
C GLU A 207 -77.55 37.68 42.06
N LYS A 208 -77.24 36.73 41.17
CA LYS A 208 -78.24 35.91 40.45
C LYS A 208 -79.08 35.09 41.42
N CYS A 209 -78.44 34.36 42.34
CA CYS A 209 -79.13 33.56 43.35
C CYS A 209 -80.03 34.43 44.25
N GLN A 210 -79.51 35.57 44.71
CA GLN A 210 -80.27 36.51 45.54
C GLN A 210 -81.47 37.10 44.79
N LEU A 211 -81.35 37.34 43.48
CA LEU A 211 -82.44 37.81 42.64
C LEU A 211 -83.57 36.76 42.55
N GLU A 212 -83.23 35.48 42.37
CA GLU A 212 -84.18 34.37 42.38
C GLU A 212 -84.88 34.22 43.74
N ILE A 213 -84.12 34.27 44.84
CA ILE A 213 -84.67 34.23 46.22
C ILE A 213 -85.63 35.40 46.46
N ASN A 214 -85.22 36.62 46.08
CA ASN A 214 -86.04 37.82 46.24
C ASN A 214 -87.34 37.72 45.46
N PHE A 215 -87.29 37.17 44.24
CA PHE A 215 -88.47 36.94 43.42
C PHE A 215 -89.42 35.92 44.03
N ASN A 216 -88.92 34.75 44.43
CA ASN A 216 -89.73 33.67 45.02
C ASN A 216 -90.37 34.07 46.35
N THR A 217 -89.61 34.78 47.19
CA THR A 217 -90.11 35.29 48.47
C THR A 217 -91.19 36.36 48.26
N LEU A 218 -90.96 37.28 47.31
CA LEU A 218 -91.94 38.31 46.97
C LEU A 218 -93.23 37.71 46.41
N GLN A 219 -93.13 36.71 45.53
CA GLN A 219 -94.30 36.02 44.98
C GLN A 219 -95.12 35.31 46.07
N THR A 220 -94.44 34.57 46.95
CA THR A 220 -95.11 33.89 48.08
C THR A 220 -95.83 34.88 48.99
N LYS A 221 -95.21 36.01 49.32
CA LYS A 221 -95.83 37.05 50.14
C LYS A 221 -97.04 37.71 49.48
N LEU A 222 -96.96 37.99 48.17
CA LEU A 222 -98.10 38.56 47.44
C LEU A 222 -99.29 37.60 47.40
N ARG A 223 -99.03 36.30 47.19
CA ARG A 223 -100.03 35.24 47.25
C ARG A 223 -100.72 35.15 48.61
N LEU A 224 -99.95 35.11 49.71
CA LEU A 224 -100.51 35.06 51.08
C LEU A 224 -101.35 36.30 51.43
N SER A 225 -101.05 37.45 50.82
CA SER A 225 -101.79 38.70 51.01
C SER A 225 -102.98 38.90 50.06
N ASN A 226 -103.36 37.89 49.27
CA ASN A 226 -104.37 37.98 48.19
C ASN A 226 -104.14 39.15 47.21
N ARG A 227 -102.88 39.49 46.94
CA ARG A 227 -102.49 40.53 45.98
C ARG A 227 -102.00 39.90 44.67
N PRO A 228 -102.19 40.57 43.52
CA PRO A 228 -101.73 40.04 42.23
C PRO A 228 -100.21 39.83 42.20
N ALA A 229 -99.81 38.77 41.48
CA ALA A 229 -98.42 38.36 41.31
C ALA A 229 -97.58 39.48 40.67
N PHE A 230 -96.32 39.61 41.12
CA PHE A 230 -95.41 40.59 40.55
C PHE A 230 -94.80 40.08 39.24
N MET A 231 -95.18 40.66 38.11
CA MET A 231 -94.53 40.39 36.83
C MET A 231 -93.51 41.50 36.48
N PRO A 232 -92.23 41.16 36.27
CA PRO A 232 -91.24 42.07 35.73
C PRO A 232 -91.56 42.49 34.28
N SER A 233 -91.07 43.65 33.86
CA SER A 233 -91.13 44.12 32.47
C SER A 233 -90.41 43.16 31.50
N GLU A 234 -90.90 43.06 30.26
CA GLU A 234 -90.39 42.14 29.21
C GLU A 234 -88.86 42.19 29.04
N GLY A 235 -88.26 41.02 28.81
CA GLY A 235 -86.80 40.84 28.67
C GLY A 235 -86.02 40.94 29.99
N LYS A 236 -86.71 41.12 31.11
CA LYS A 236 -86.14 41.13 32.47
C LYS A 236 -86.80 40.04 33.33
N MET A 237 -87.30 38.97 32.74
CA MET A 237 -87.82 37.84 33.51
C MET A 237 -86.68 37.01 34.09
N VAL A 238 -86.96 36.26 35.17
CA VAL A 238 -85.98 35.34 35.77
C VAL A 238 -85.54 34.27 34.75
N SER A 239 -86.46 33.83 33.87
CA SER A 239 -86.17 32.91 32.76
C SER A 239 -85.19 33.50 31.73
N ASP A 240 -85.32 34.78 31.39
CA ASP A 240 -84.45 35.45 30.42
C ASP A 240 -83.02 35.58 30.97
N ILE A 241 -82.89 35.87 32.27
CA ILE A 241 -81.60 35.91 32.97
C ILE A 241 -80.97 34.51 33.00
N ALA A 242 -81.76 33.47 33.27
CA ALA A 242 -81.27 32.10 33.25
C ALA A 242 -80.76 31.70 31.86
N ASN A 243 -81.47 32.08 30.78
CA ASN A 243 -81.05 31.84 29.40
C ASN A 243 -79.79 32.64 29.02
N ALA A 244 -79.73 33.93 29.37
CA ALA A 244 -78.54 34.76 29.13
C ALA A 244 -77.31 34.24 29.90
N TRP A 245 -77.52 33.77 31.13
CA TRP A 245 -76.48 33.15 31.95
C TRP A 245 -75.99 31.82 31.36
N LYS A 246 -76.90 30.99 30.84
CA LYS A 246 -76.55 29.76 30.11
C LYS A 246 -75.72 30.06 28.86
N GLY A 247 -76.06 31.10 28.11
CA GLY A 247 -75.28 31.57 26.97
C GLY A 247 -73.87 32.01 27.36
N LEU A 248 -73.73 32.77 28.46
CA LEU A 248 -72.43 33.15 29.01
C LEU A 248 -71.58 31.92 29.38
N GLU A 249 -72.16 30.94 30.08
CA GLU A 249 -71.46 29.70 30.48
C GLU A 249 -70.98 28.89 29.26
N GLN A 250 -71.74 28.88 28.16
CA GLN A 250 -71.35 28.22 26.92
C GLN A 250 -70.14 28.91 26.25
N VAL A 251 -70.17 30.24 26.16
CA VAL A 251 -69.06 31.02 25.59
C VAL A 251 -67.81 30.89 26.47
N GLU A 252 -67.95 30.93 27.79
CA GLU A 252 -66.85 30.72 28.73
C GLU A 252 -66.16 29.38 28.55
N LYS A 253 -66.93 28.30 28.36
CA LYS A 253 -66.37 26.97 28.10
C LYS A 253 -65.56 26.95 26.80
N GLY A 254 -66.11 27.53 25.72
CA GLY A 254 -65.41 27.61 24.44
C GLY A 254 -64.15 28.49 24.48
N TYR A 255 -64.16 29.57 25.27
CA TYR A 255 -62.99 30.44 25.46
C TYR A 255 -61.88 29.76 26.26
N GLU A 256 -62.22 29.02 27.32
CA GLU A 256 -61.26 28.23 28.10
C GLU A 256 -60.61 27.13 27.26
N GLU A 257 -61.39 26.38 26.49
CA GLU A 257 -60.87 25.35 25.57
C GLU A 257 -59.95 25.95 24.50
N TRP A 258 -60.33 27.10 23.93
CA TRP A 258 -59.51 27.82 22.95
C TRP A 258 -58.19 28.31 23.57
N LEU A 259 -58.23 28.98 24.72
CA LEU A 259 -57.03 29.48 25.42
C LEU A 259 -56.03 28.36 25.71
N LEU A 260 -56.52 27.23 26.24
CA LEU A 260 -55.65 26.09 26.57
C LEU A 260 -55.05 25.44 25.33
N THR A 261 -55.82 25.32 24.24
CA THR A 261 -55.33 24.76 22.96
C THR A 261 -54.26 25.66 22.36
N GLU A 262 -54.48 26.98 22.38
CA GLU A 262 -53.55 27.95 21.83
C GLU A 262 -52.26 28.06 22.65
N ILE A 263 -52.34 28.01 23.99
CA ILE A 263 -51.16 27.96 24.85
C ILE A 263 -50.31 26.71 24.57
N ARG A 264 -50.94 25.53 24.42
CA ARG A 264 -50.22 24.29 24.06
C ARG A 264 -49.58 24.37 22.67
N ARG A 265 -50.26 25.00 21.71
CA ARG A 265 -49.73 25.23 20.35
C ARG A 265 -48.48 26.11 20.41
N LEU A 266 -48.54 27.24 21.12
CA LEU A 266 -47.41 28.15 21.29
C LEU A 266 -46.25 27.51 22.06
N GLU A 267 -46.55 26.72 23.11
CA GLU A 267 -45.52 25.97 23.85
C GLU A 267 -44.76 24.99 22.95
N ARG A 268 -45.48 24.25 22.08
CA ARG A 268 -44.89 23.36 21.09
C ARG A 268 -44.06 24.14 20.07
N LEU A 269 -44.56 25.27 19.58
CA LEU A 269 -43.84 26.14 18.65
C LEU A 269 -42.53 26.66 19.23
N ASP A 270 -42.54 27.21 20.45
CA ASP A 270 -41.33 27.71 21.12
C ASP A 270 -40.30 26.57 21.32
N HIS A 271 -40.77 25.39 21.72
CA HIS A 271 -39.90 24.22 21.88
C HIS A 271 -39.27 23.77 20.56
N LEU A 272 -40.07 23.67 19.49
CA LEU A 272 -39.58 23.28 18.16
C LEU A 272 -38.65 24.34 17.56
N ALA A 273 -38.94 25.63 17.73
CA ALA A 273 -38.11 26.72 17.23
C ALA A 273 -36.73 26.75 17.92
N GLU A 274 -36.68 26.55 19.23
CA GLU A 274 -35.41 26.45 19.96
C GLU A 274 -34.63 25.18 19.56
N LYS A 275 -35.32 24.04 19.42
CA LYS A 275 -34.71 22.79 18.95
C LYS A 275 -34.14 22.93 17.53
N PHE A 276 -34.87 23.60 16.64
CA PHE A 276 -34.41 23.92 15.28
C PHE A 276 -33.14 24.77 15.34
N LYS A 277 -33.16 25.88 16.10
CA LYS A 277 -32.01 26.79 16.23
C LYS A 277 -30.76 26.07 16.74
N GLN A 278 -30.89 25.22 17.75
CA GLN A 278 -29.78 24.45 18.30
C GLN A 278 -29.22 23.44 17.29
N LYS A 279 -30.09 22.68 16.61
CA LYS A 279 -29.67 21.68 15.61
C LYS A 279 -28.99 22.35 14.40
N CYS A 280 -29.55 23.45 13.90
CA CYS A 280 -28.96 24.21 12.79
C CYS A 280 -27.57 24.76 13.16
N SER A 281 -27.42 25.38 14.33
CA SER A 281 -26.14 25.95 14.75
C SER A 281 -25.06 24.88 14.93
N LEU A 282 -25.43 23.70 15.46
CA LEU A 282 -24.50 22.56 15.56
C LEU A 282 -24.12 21.99 14.19
N HIS A 283 -25.05 21.97 13.23
CA HIS A 283 -24.79 21.53 11.87
C HIS A 283 -23.85 22.51 11.14
N GLU A 284 -24.14 23.81 11.18
CA GLU A 284 -23.33 24.87 10.57
C GLU A 284 -21.90 24.91 11.14
N SER A 285 -21.75 24.74 12.46
CA SER A 285 -20.42 24.62 13.08
C SER A 285 -19.65 23.41 12.58
N TRP A 286 -20.33 22.32 12.23
CA TRP A 286 -19.69 21.13 11.66
C TRP A 286 -19.37 21.35 10.17
N THR A 287 -20.23 21.99 9.38
CA THR A 287 -19.97 22.22 7.93
C THR A 287 -18.88 23.26 7.66
N THR A 288 -18.63 24.17 8.62
CA THR A 288 -17.62 25.22 8.50
C THR A 288 -16.25 24.64 8.11
N GLY A 289 -15.71 25.09 6.96
CA GLY A 289 -14.38 24.70 6.46
C GLY A 289 -14.32 23.38 5.67
N LYS A 290 -15.38 22.54 5.70
CA LYS A 290 -15.41 21.26 4.97
C LYS A 290 -15.40 21.43 3.45
N GLU A 291 -16.15 22.42 2.93
CA GLU A 291 -16.17 22.72 1.49
C GLU A 291 -14.78 23.10 0.95
N HIS A 292 -14.03 23.89 1.73
CA HIS A 292 -12.67 24.26 1.36
C HIS A 292 -11.75 23.04 1.33
N LEU A 293 -11.82 22.18 2.36
CA LEU A 293 -11.04 20.93 2.41
C LEU A 293 -11.33 20.03 1.20
N LEU A 294 -12.61 19.87 0.83
CA LEU A 294 -13.01 19.06 -0.32
C LEU A 294 -12.57 19.66 -1.66
N SER A 295 -12.42 20.98 -1.73
CA SER A 295 -11.99 21.68 -2.94
C SER A 295 -10.47 21.72 -3.13
N GLN A 296 -9.68 21.29 -2.14
CA GLN A 296 -8.23 21.23 -2.27
C GLN A 296 -7.80 20.18 -3.30
N LYS A 297 -6.71 20.46 -4.02
CA LYS A 297 -6.14 19.58 -5.06
C LYS A 297 -4.78 19.00 -4.64
N ASP A 298 -4.68 18.67 -3.35
CA ASP A 298 -3.51 18.06 -2.72
C ASP A 298 -3.08 16.73 -3.37
N TYR A 299 -4.02 16.00 -3.97
CA TYR A 299 -3.77 14.75 -4.67
C TYR A 299 -2.99 14.90 -5.99
N GLU A 300 -2.90 16.10 -6.60
CA GLU A 300 -2.19 16.29 -7.88
C GLU A 300 -0.66 16.22 -7.73
N THR A 301 -0.13 16.54 -6.55
CA THR A 301 1.32 16.53 -6.26
C THR A 301 1.76 15.40 -5.34
N ALA A 302 0.83 14.56 -4.91
CA ALA A 302 1.08 13.49 -3.94
C ALA A 302 1.66 12.24 -4.62
N SER A 303 2.52 11.54 -3.88
CA SER A 303 3.01 10.19 -4.24
C SER A 303 1.93 9.12 -4.05
N LEU A 304 2.14 7.93 -4.62
CA LEU A 304 1.19 6.81 -4.49
C LEU A 304 0.82 6.48 -3.02
N MET A 305 1.81 6.48 -2.12
CA MET A 305 1.55 6.22 -0.69
C MET A 305 0.72 7.34 -0.04
N GLU A 306 1.01 8.59 -0.39
CA GLU A 306 0.25 9.75 0.12
C GLU A 306 -1.18 9.75 -0.42
N ILE A 307 -1.39 9.42 -1.70
CA ILE A 307 -2.73 9.28 -2.30
C ILE A 307 -3.53 8.20 -1.59
N ARG A 308 -2.95 7.02 -1.35
CA ARG A 308 -3.60 5.95 -0.58
C ARG A 308 -3.94 6.37 0.86
N ALA A 309 -3.12 7.22 1.47
CA ALA A 309 -3.42 7.80 2.78
C ALA A 309 -4.56 8.83 2.70
N LEU A 310 -4.58 9.68 1.67
CA LEU A 310 -5.65 10.64 1.41
C LEU A 310 -6.98 9.93 1.12
N MET A 311 -6.98 8.83 0.37
CA MET A 311 -8.18 8.03 0.13
C MET A 311 -8.78 7.48 1.43
N ARG A 312 -7.96 6.91 2.31
CA ARG A 312 -8.44 6.41 3.62
C ARG A 312 -9.00 7.53 4.49
N LYS A 313 -8.37 8.72 4.48
CA LYS A 313 -8.91 9.90 5.15
C LYS A 313 -10.24 10.34 4.55
N HIS A 314 -10.36 10.29 3.22
CA HIS A 314 -11.58 10.62 2.50
C HIS A 314 -12.70 9.63 2.82
N GLU A 315 -12.42 8.33 2.86
CA GLU A 315 -13.39 7.30 3.27
C GLU A 315 -13.90 7.50 4.71
N ALA A 316 -13.02 7.89 5.63
CA ALA A 316 -13.42 8.23 7.00
C ALA A 316 -14.34 9.46 7.03
N PHE A 317 -14.06 10.48 6.21
CA PHE A 317 -14.94 11.63 6.02
C PHE A 317 -16.29 11.21 5.39
N GLU A 318 -16.24 10.25 4.46
CA GLU A 318 -17.35 9.45 3.90
C GLU A 318 -18.39 9.03 4.92
N SER A 319 -17.86 8.26 5.87
CA SER A 319 -18.61 7.67 6.96
C SER A 319 -19.13 8.72 7.94
N ASP A 320 -18.34 9.75 8.26
CA ASP A 320 -18.79 10.87 9.10
C ASP A 320 -19.92 11.66 8.43
N LEU A 321 -19.81 11.94 7.13
CA LEU A 321 -20.85 12.59 6.34
C LEU A 321 -22.14 11.76 6.36
N ALA A 322 -22.07 10.44 6.15
CA ALA A 322 -23.25 9.58 6.21
C ALA A 322 -23.93 9.59 7.59
N ALA A 323 -23.16 9.64 8.68
CA ALA A 323 -23.71 9.71 10.05
C ALA A 323 -24.45 11.03 10.33
N HIS A 324 -24.13 12.10 9.61
CA HIS A 324 -24.76 13.41 9.74
C HIS A 324 -26.05 13.59 8.91
N GLN A 325 -26.38 12.63 8.03
CA GLN A 325 -27.58 12.65 7.19
C GLN A 325 -28.88 12.77 8.02
N ASP A 326 -29.06 11.91 9.03
CA ASP A 326 -30.24 11.92 9.91
C ASP A 326 -30.45 13.28 10.61
N ARG A 327 -29.36 14.01 10.90
CA ARG A 327 -29.46 15.34 11.50
C ARG A 327 -30.09 16.36 10.54
N VAL A 328 -29.74 16.30 9.26
CA VAL A 328 -30.29 17.20 8.23
C VAL A 328 -31.77 16.89 8.00
N GLU A 329 -32.12 15.60 7.91
CA GLU A 329 -33.51 15.16 7.77
C GLU A 329 -34.37 15.62 8.96
N GLN A 330 -33.86 15.55 10.19
CA GLN A 330 -34.55 16.06 11.37
C GLN A 330 -34.69 17.59 11.35
N ILE A 331 -33.70 18.34 10.86
CA ILE A 331 -33.80 19.80 10.73
C ILE A 331 -34.93 20.16 9.75
N ALA A 332 -34.98 19.49 8.59
CA ALA A 332 -36.03 19.70 7.59
C ALA A 332 -37.41 19.31 8.12
N ALA A 333 -37.53 18.18 8.82
CA ALA A 333 -38.80 17.74 9.42
C ALA A 333 -39.31 18.73 10.49
N ILE A 334 -38.43 19.27 11.35
CA ILE A 334 -38.81 20.28 12.35
C ILE A 334 -39.22 21.59 11.66
N ALA A 335 -38.52 22.01 10.61
CA ALA A 335 -38.89 23.21 9.85
C ALA A 335 -40.28 23.05 9.20
N GLN A 336 -40.58 21.89 8.65
CA GLN A 336 -41.90 21.58 8.09
C GLN A 336 -42.99 21.61 9.18
N GLU A 337 -42.75 21.00 10.33
CA GLU A 337 -43.70 21.01 11.46
C GLU A 337 -43.96 22.44 11.97
N LEU A 338 -42.93 23.30 12.00
CA LEU A 338 -43.08 24.72 12.34
C LEU A 338 -43.94 25.49 11.32
N ASN A 339 -43.86 25.13 10.03
CA ASN A 339 -44.72 25.71 8.99
C ASN A 339 -46.17 25.25 9.14
N GLU A 340 -46.40 23.96 9.38
CA GLU A 340 -47.75 23.39 9.55
C GLU A 340 -48.49 23.99 10.76
N LEU A 341 -47.75 24.49 11.74
CA LEU A 341 -48.26 25.18 12.92
C LEU A 341 -48.33 26.70 12.75
N ASP A 342 -48.16 27.26 11.55
CA ASP A 342 -48.21 28.71 11.30
C ASP A 342 -47.29 29.54 12.24
N TYR A 343 -46.03 29.15 12.33
CA TYR A 343 -45.03 29.88 13.14
C TYR A 343 -44.78 31.30 12.58
N HIS A 344 -44.67 32.30 13.47
CA HIS A 344 -44.58 33.71 13.09
C HIS A 344 -43.33 34.05 12.25
N ASP A 345 -42.21 33.35 12.47
CA ASP A 345 -40.94 33.54 11.73
C ASP A 345 -40.62 32.34 10.81
N ALA A 346 -41.65 31.69 10.28
CA ALA A 346 -41.53 30.55 9.36
C ALA A 346 -40.66 30.87 8.13
N ALA A 347 -40.72 32.09 7.60
CA ALA A 347 -39.94 32.50 6.43
C ALA A 347 -38.41 32.44 6.67
N SER A 348 -37.96 32.87 7.86
CA SER A 348 -36.55 32.81 8.26
C SER A 348 -36.10 31.36 8.48
N VAL A 349 -36.92 30.55 9.15
CA VAL A 349 -36.69 29.11 9.36
C VAL A 349 -36.53 28.39 8.03
N ASN A 350 -37.43 28.62 7.07
CA ASN A 350 -37.37 28.00 5.74
C ASN A 350 -36.15 28.43 4.94
N THR A 351 -35.82 29.73 4.96
CA THR A 351 -34.63 30.25 4.27
C THR A 351 -33.36 29.60 4.83
N ARG A 352 -33.25 29.48 6.16
CA ARG A 352 -32.10 28.85 6.82
C ARG A 352 -32.06 27.34 6.55
N CYS A 353 -33.20 26.65 6.62
CA CYS A 353 -33.28 25.23 6.32
C CYS A 353 -32.87 24.94 4.87
N GLN A 354 -33.36 25.75 3.92
CA GLN A 354 -32.99 25.63 2.51
C GLN A 354 -31.49 25.83 2.31
N GLY A 355 -30.89 26.85 2.93
CA GLY A 355 -29.44 27.07 2.85
C GLY A 355 -28.62 25.89 3.41
N ILE A 356 -29.10 25.24 4.47
CA ILE A 356 -28.48 24.02 5.00
C ILE A 356 -28.62 22.84 4.02
N CYS A 357 -29.79 22.63 3.43
CA CYS A 357 -30.02 21.58 2.44
C CYS A 357 -29.17 21.80 1.19
N ASP A 358 -29.13 23.02 0.66
CA ASP A 358 -28.32 23.38 -0.51
C ASP A 358 -26.82 23.16 -0.23
N GLN A 359 -26.35 23.54 0.97
CA GLN A 359 -24.97 23.29 1.39
C GLN A 359 -24.69 21.79 1.53
N TRP A 360 -25.64 21.01 2.06
CA TRP A 360 -25.52 19.56 2.20
C TRP A 360 -25.41 18.86 0.85
N ASP A 361 -26.28 19.22 -0.09
CA ASP A 361 -26.24 18.70 -1.46
C ASP A 361 -24.92 19.07 -2.15
N ASN A 362 -24.45 20.32 -1.99
CA ASN A 362 -23.15 20.75 -2.49
C ASN A 362 -22.01 19.92 -1.90
N LEU A 363 -21.98 19.71 -0.57
CA LEU A 363 -21.00 18.86 0.10
C LEU A 363 -21.02 17.44 -0.43
N GLY A 364 -22.19 16.85 -0.65
CA GLY A 364 -22.34 15.53 -1.27
C GLY A 364 -21.70 15.47 -2.66
N THR A 365 -22.01 16.46 -3.52
CA THR A 365 -21.43 16.50 -4.88
C THR A 365 -19.92 16.73 -4.88
N LEU A 366 -19.40 17.60 -4.00
CA LEU A 366 -17.95 17.85 -3.86
C LEU A 366 -17.22 16.62 -3.33
N THR A 367 -17.82 15.92 -2.38
CA THR A 367 -17.28 14.67 -1.81
C THR A 367 -17.13 13.61 -2.90
N GLN A 368 -18.17 13.42 -3.72
CA GLN A 368 -18.11 12.49 -4.85
C GLN A 368 -17.05 12.92 -5.87
N LYS A 369 -17.08 14.18 -6.34
CA LYS A 369 -16.07 14.69 -7.28
C LYS A 369 -14.63 14.49 -6.79
N ARG A 370 -14.39 14.66 -5.49
CA ARG A 370 -13.09 14.42 -4.87
C ARG A 370 -12.74 12.93 -4.83
N ARG A 371 -13.67 12.04 -4.49
CA ARG A 371 -13.50 10.58 -4.58
C ARG A 371 -13.11 10.15 -6.00
N ASP A 372 -13.88 10.56 -7.00
CA ASP A 372 -13.60 10.23 -8.41
C ASP A 372 -12.22 10.73 -8.87
N ALA A 373 -11.80 11.90 -8.38
CA ALA A 373 -10.48 12.44 -8.69
C ALA A 373 -9.36 11.64 -8.00
N LEU A 374 -9.53 11.30 -6.72
CA LEU A 374 -8.58 10.49 -5.96
C LEU A 374 -8.41 9.09 -6.55
N GLU A 375 -9.51 8.39 -6.83
CA GLU A 375 -9.49 7.05 -7.43
C GLU A 375 -8.86 7.07 -8.83
N ARG A 376 -9.12 8.11 -9.63
CA ARG A 376 -8.48 8.28 -10.93
C ARG A 376 -6.97 8.43 -10.81
N VAL A 377 -6.52 9.30 -9.91
CA VAL A 377 -5.08 9.57 -9.74
C VAL A 377 -4.37 8.38 -9.10
N GLU A 378 -5.01 7.66 -8.17
CA GLU A 378 -4.50 6.40 -7.64
C GLU A 378 -4.30 5.38 -8.77
N LYS A 379 -5.32 5.15 -9.61
CA LYS A 379 -5.23 4.20 -10.72
C LYS A 379 -4.11 4.56 -11.72
N LEU A 380 -3.91 5.85 -11.99
CA LEU A 380 -2.80 6.31 -12.83
C LEU A 380 -1.44 5.98 -12.19
N TRP A 381 -1.28 6.23 -10.89
CA TRP A 381 -0.07 5.88 -10.18
C TRP A 381 0.17 4.37 -10.09
N GLU A 382 -0.87 3.56 -9.88
CA GLU A 382 -0.76 2.09 -9.90
C GLU A 382 -0.32 1.58 -11.28
N THR A 383 -0.82 2.19 -12.36
CA THR A 383 -0.39 1.87 -13.72
C THR A 383 1.10 2.22 -13.91
N ILE A 384 1.52 3.40 -13.47
CA ILE A 384 2.92 3.85 -13.54
C ILE A 384 3.84 2.92 -12.72
N ASP A 385 3.43 2.56 -11.50
CA ASP A 385 4.17 1.68 -10.59
C ASP A 385 4.36 0.28 -11.20
N GLN A 386 3.29 -0.27 -11.80
CA GLN A 386 3.34 -1.55 -12.50
C GLN A 386 4.28 -1.52 -13.71
N LEU A 387 4.26 -0.45 -14.50
CA LEU A 387 5.19 -0.26 -15.62
C LEU A 387 6.63 -0.09 -15.15
N TYR A 388 6.87 0.62 -14.04
CA TYR A 388 8.21 0.70 -13.44
C TYR A 388 8.73 -0.67 -13.01
N LEU A 389 7.88 -1.50 -12.41
CA LEU A 389 8.23 -2.86 -12.04
C LEU A 389 8.51 -3.73 -13.28
N GLU A 390 7.72 -3.60 -14.34
CA GLU A 390 7.93 -4.33 -15.60
C GLU A 390 9.26 -3.94 -16.25
N PHE A 391 9.56 -2.64 -16.32
CA PHE A 391 10.84 -2.13 -16.79
C PHE A 391 11.98 -2.77 -16.00
N ALA A 392 11.93 -2.74 -14.66
CA ALA A 392 12.99 -3.29 -13.82
C ALA A 392 13.20 -4.80 -14.05
N LYS A 393 12.10 -5.56 -14.17
CA LYS A 393 12.13 -7.01 -14.43
C LYS A 393 12.78 -7.37 -15.76
N ARG A 394 12.59 -6.56 -16.80
CA ARG A 394 13.16 -6.82 -18.14
C ARG A 394 14.56 -6.23 -18.30
N ALA A 395 14.79 -5.05 -17.74
CA ALA A 395 16.07 -4.35 -17.81
C ALA A 395 17.20 -5.12 -17.11
N ALA A 396 16.94 -5.77 -15.97
CA ALA A 396 17.97 -6.51 -15.23
C ALA A 396 18.60 -7.68 -16.02
N PRO A 397 17.83 -8.66 -16.54
CA PRO A 397 18.41 -9.74 -17.34
C PRO A 397 18.97 -9.25 -18.67
N PHE A 398 18.34 -8.25 -19.30
CA PHE A 398 18.87 -7.64 -20.53
C PHE A 398 20.22 -6.94 -20.30
N ASN A 399 20.38 -6.27 -19.17
CA ASN A 399 21.65 -5.69 -18.76
C ASN A 399 22.73 -6.75 -18.58
N ASN A 400 22.41 -7.85 -17.88
CA ASN A 400 23.37 -8.94 -17.69
C ASN A 400 23.76 -9.60 -19.01
N TRP A 401 22.81 -9.73 -19.95
CA TRP A 401 23.11 -10.20 -21.31
C TRP A 401 24.07 -9.25 -22.04
N MET A 402 23.88 -7.93 -21.94
CA MET A 402 24.81 -6.96 -22.53
C MET A 402 26.20 -7.03 -21.89
N ASP A 403 26.27 -7.21 -20.56
CA ASP A 403 27.55 -7.37 -19.85
C ASP A 403 28.30 -8.62 -20.32
N GLY A 404 27.62 -9.78 -20.37
CA GLY A 404 28.22 -11.01 -20.90
C GLY A 404 28.61 -10.91 -22.39
N ALA A 405 27.79 -10.24 -23.20
CA ALA A 405 28.12 -9.99 -24.60
C ALA A 405 29.39 -9.12 -24.77
N MET A 406 29.57 -8.11 -23.92
CA MET A 406 30.80 -7.30 -23.95
C MET A 406 32.03 -8.15 -23.57
N GLU A 407 31.90 -9.02 -22.56
CA GLU A 407 32.97 -9.95 -22.17
C GLU A 407 33.33 -10.92 -23.31
N ASP A 408 32.34 -11.58 -23.91
CA ASP A 408 32.55 -12.54 -25.01
C ASP A 408 33.18 -11.90 -26.26
N LEU A 409 32.77 -10.67 -26.59
CA LEU A 409 33.31 -9.94 -27.75
C LEU A 409 34.76 -9.49 -27.54
N GLN A 410 35.15 -9.25 -26.28
CA GLN A 410 36.49 -8.83 -25.89
C GLN A 410 37.41 -10.01 -25.53
N ASP A 411 36.89 -11.24 -25.50
CA ASP A 411 37.64 -12.42 -25.10
C ASP A 411 38.84 -12.71 -26.00
N MET A 412 39.99 -13.03 -25.40
CA MET A 412 41.22 -13.31 -26.13
C MET A 412 41.24 -14.78 -26.54
N PHE A 413 41.42 -15.04 -27.84
CA PHE A 413 41.47 -16.41 -28.37
C PHE A 413 42.87 -16.77 -28.87
N ILE A 414 43.18 -18.06 -28.82
CA ILE A 414 44.39 -18.65 -29.38
C ILE A 414 43.96 -19.81 -30.28
N VAL A 415 44.43 -19.81 -31.53
CA VAL A 415 44.09 -20.83 -32.53
C VAL A 415 45.34 -21.31 -33.26
N HIS A 416 45.37 -22.59 -33.61
CA HIS A 416 46.49 -23.24 -34.30
C HIS A 416 46.07 -23.90 -35.62
N SER A 417 44.78 -23.87 -35.94
CA SER A 417 44.22 -24.45 -37.15
C SER A 417 43.13 -23.58 -37.79
N ILE A 418 42.89 -23.82 -39.09
CA ILE A 418 41.81 -23.16 -39.84
C ILE A 418 40.44 -23.60 -39.32
N GLU A 419 40.28 -24.84 -38.85
CA GLU A 419 39.00 -25.37 -38.37
C GLU A 419 38.59 -24.72 -37.03
N GLU A 420 39.56 -24.46 -36.14
CA GLU A 420 39.32 -23.74 -34.88
C GLU A 420 38.82 -22.32 -35.12
N ILE A 421 39.49 -21.55 -36.00
CA ILE A 421 39.07 -20.18 -36.30
C ILE A 421 37.73 -20.14 -37.05
N GLN A 422 37.46 -21.10 -37.93
CA GLN A 422 36.14 -21.22 -38.58
C GLN A 422 35.03 -21.51 -37.57
N SER A 423 35.30 -22.31 -36.53
CA SER A 423 34.35 -22.56 -35.45
C SER A 423 34.04 -21.28 -34.65
N LEU A 424 35.06 -20.47 -34.35
CA LEU A 424 34.87 -19.17 -33.69
C LEU A 424 34.07 -18.18 -34.54
N ILE A 425 34.31 -18.12 -35.85
CA ILE A 425 33.52 -17.30 -36.78
C ILE A 425 32.06 -17.75 -36.81
N THR A 426 31.84 -19.07 -36.89
CA THR A 426 30.49 -19.63 -36.90
C THR A 426 29.74 -19.26 -35.62
N ALA A 427 30.42 -19.35 -34.46
CA ALA A 427 29.85 -18.92 -33.18
C ALA A 427 29.54 -17.41 -33.17
N HIS A 428 30.43 -16.57 -33.70
CA HIS A 428 30.21 -15.13 -33.80
C HIS A 428 29.07 -14.76 -34.77
N ASP A 429 28.92 -15.47 -35.88
CA ASP A 429 27.81 -15.29 -36.82
C ASP A 429 26.47 -15.71 -36.20
N GLN A 430 26.45 -16.80 -35.44
CA GLN A 430 25.29 -17.21 -34.65
C GLN A 430 24.93 -16.16 -33.59
N TYR A 431 25.92 -15.60 -32.90
CA TYR A 431 25.72 -14.48 -31.97
C TYR A 431 25.11 -13.26 -32.68
N LYS A 432 25.67 -12.85 -33.83
CA LYS A 432 25.13 -11.73 -34.63
C LYS A 432 23.68 -11.95 -35.05
N ALA A 433 23.28 -13.20 -35.30
CA ALA A 433 21.89 -13.53 -35.62
C ALA A 433 20.91 -13.28 -34.45
N THR A 434 21.40 -13.23 -33.20
CA THR A 434 20.58 -12.89 -32.01
C THR A 434 20.40 -11.38 -31.80
N LEU A 435 21.29 -10.55 -32.36
CA LEU A 435 21.26 -9.09 -32.17
C LEU A 435 19.94 -8.41 -32.60
N PRO A 436 19.28 -8.78 -33.72
CA PRO A 436 18.00 -8.19 -34.08
C PRO A 436 16.89 -8.47 -33.07
N GLU A 437 16.91 -9.64 -32.42
CA GLU A 437 15.96 -9.99 -31.36
C GLU A 437 16.28 -9.24 -30.06
N ALA A 438 17.56 -9.11 -29.71
CA ALA A 438 18.01 -8.29 -28.59
C ALA A 438 17.64 -6.79 -28.78
N ASP A 439 17.72 -6.25 -30.00
CA ASP A 439 17.30 -4.86 -30.28
C ASP A 439 15.79 -4.69 -30.14
N LYS A 440 14.98 -5.70 -30.52
CA LYS A 440 13.54 -5.69 -30.26
C LYS A 440 13.24 -5.66 -28.76
N GLU A 441 13.97 -6.43 -27.96
CA GLU A 441 13.83 -6.42 -26.50
C GLU A 441 14.20 -5.04 -25.92
N ARG A 442 15.31 -4.45 -26.38
CA ARG A 442 15.70 -3.07 -26.01
C ARG A 442 14.60 -2.07 -26.34
N ILE A 443 14.06 -2.10 -27.56
CA ILE A 443 13.00 -1.19 -28.01
C ILE A 443 11.75 -1.36 -27.13
N ALA A 444 11.40 -2.59 -26.76
CA ALA A 444 10.28 -2.86 -25.89
C ALA A 444 10.51 -2.33 -24.45
N ILE A 445 11.72 -2.51 -23.89
CA ILE A 445 12.10 -1.94 -22.58
C ILE A 445 12.03 -0.41 -22.60
N MET A 446 12.57 0.22 -23.66
CA MET A 446 12.47 1.68 -23.84
C MET A 446 11.03 2.14 -24.06
N GLY A 447 10.21 1.32 -24.72
CA GLY A 447 8.79 1.56 -24.94
C GLY A 447 8.02 1.72 -23.62
N ILE A 448 8.30 0.86 -22.63
CA ILE A 448 7.70 0.94 -21.29
C ILE A 448 8.03 2.29 -20.64
N GLN A 449 9.29 2.72 -20.67
CA GLN A 449 9.69 4.01 -20.10
C GLN A 449 9.02 5.20 -20.82
N ASN A 450 8.92 5.13 -22.15
CA ASN A 450 8.25 6.16 -22.94
C ASN A 450 6.76 6.24 -22.60
N GLU A 451 6.12 5.10 -22.36
CA GLU A 451 4.71 5.04 -21.92
C GLU A 451 4.53 5.67 -20.54
N ILE A 452 5.40 5.38 -19.57
CA ILE A 452 5.39 6.04 -18.25
C ILE A 452 5.49 7.56 -18.40
N THR A 453 6.45 8.02 -19.20
CA THR A 453 6.67 9.45 -19.45
C THR A 453 5.46 10.09 -20.13
N LYS A 454 4.84 9.39 -21.09
CA LYS A 454 3.64 9.83 -21.80
C LYS A 454 2.44 9.94 -20.86
N ILE A 455 2.20 8.96 -19.99
CA ILE A 455 1.12 9.00 -19.00
C ILE A 455 1.33 10.20 -18.07
N ALA A 456 2.54 10.37 -17.54
CA ALA A 456 2.86 11.47 -16.66
C ALA A 456 2.64 12.85 -17.31
N GLN A 457 3.11 13.04 -18.55
CA GLN A 457 2.92 14.28 -19.29
C GLN A 457 1.45 14.55 -19.64
N THR A 458 0.70 13.52 -20.02
CA THR A 458 -0.71 13.65 -20.44
C THR A 458 -1.60 14.08 -19.28
N TYR A 459 -1.35 13.56 -18.08
CA TYR A 459 -2.15 13.83 -16.89
C TYR A 459 -1.53 14.85 -15.93
N GLY A 460 -0.37 15.45 -16.29
CA GLY A 460 0.30 16.45 -15.48
C GLY A 460 0.89 15.93 -14.17
N ILE A 461 1.15 14.62 -14.07
CA ILE A 461 1.72 13.99 -12.89
C ILE A 461 3.23 14.30 -12.85
N LYS A 462 3.70 14.89 -11.75
CA LYS A 462 5.13 15.10 -11.54
C LYS A 462 5.76 13.79 -11.08
N LEU A 463 6.50 13.14 -11.98
CA LEU A 463 7.36 12.00 -11.63
C LEU A 463 8.51 12.50 -10.76
N VAL A 464 8.37 12.39 -9.44
CA VAL A 464 9.42 12.72 -8.49
C VAL A 464 10.26 11.46 -8.25
N GLY A 465 11.43 11.38 -8.90
CA GLY A 465 12.40 10.30 -8.67
C GLY A 465 12.65 9.37 -9.85
N VAL A 466 13.68 8.53 -9.69
CA VAL A 466 14.04 7.43 -10.61
C VAL A 466 13.20 6.20 -10.25
N ASN A 467 13.09 5.23 -11.18
CA ASN A 467 12.40 3.96 -10.95
C ASN A 467 12.79 3.34 -9.58
N PRO A 468 11.84 3.04 -8.67
CA PRO A 468 12.16 2.53 -7.32
C PRO A 468 12.73 1.11 -7.30
N TYR A 469 12.51 0.34 -8.37
CA TYR A 469 12.80 -1.10 -8.42
C TYR A 469 14.14 -1.43 -9.08
N THR A 470 14.81 -0.45 -9.68
CA THR A 470 16.11 -0.66 -10.33
C THR A 470 16.94 0.61 -10.32
N VAL A 471 18.27 0.42 -10.24
CA VAL A 471 19.25 1.50 -10.38
C VAL A 471 19.56 1.82 -11.84
N LEU A 472 19.17 0.93 -12.77
CA LEU A 472 19.45 1.07 -14.19
C LEU A 472 18.56 2.15 -14.81
N SER A 473 19.18 3.17 -15.42
CA SER A 473 18.46 4.14 -16.20
C SER A 473 18.28 3.70 -17.66
N PRO A 474 17.28 4.22 -18.38
CA PRO A 474 17.13 4.01 -19.82
C PRO A 474 18.37 4.45 -20.62
N GLN A 475 19.10 5.46 -20.11
CA GLN A 475 20.32 5.94 -20.73
C GLN A 475 21.46 4.93 -20.55
N ASP A 476 21.57 4.27 -19.40
CA ASP A 476 22.58 3.24 -19.15
C ASP A 476 22.41 2.06 -20.12
N ILE A 477 21.17 1.61 -20.33
CA ILE A 477 20.83 0.56 -21.30
C ILE A 477 21.23 0.97 -22.71
N THR A 478 20.93 2.22 -23.09
CA THR A 478 21.29 2.75 -24.41
C THR A 478 22.81 2.80 -24.59
N ASN A 479 23.54 3.29 -23.59
CA ASN A 479 24.99 3.39 -23.64
C ASN A 479 25.65 2.01 -23.76
N LYS A 480 25.21 1.02 -22.97
CA LYS A 480 25.73 -0.36 -23.05
C LYS A 480 25.40 -1.02 -24.39
N TRP A 481 24.20 -0.80 -24.91
CA TRP A 481 23.82 -1.31 -26.22
C TRP A 481 24.71 -0.76 -27.35
N GLU A 482 25.00 0.55 -27.33
CA GLU A 482 25.92 1.15 -28.30
C GLU A 482 27.34 0.59 -28.16
N ALA A 483 27.82 0.32 -26.94
CA ALA A 483 29.11 -0.33 -26.71
C ALA A 483 29.16 -1.74 -27.32
N VAL A 484 28.13 -2.58 -27.10
CA VAL A 484 28.01 -3.90 -27.73
C VAL A 484 28.01 -3.77 -29.26
N LYS A 485 27.22 -2.84 -29.83
CA LYS A 485 27.18 -2.61 -31.28
C LYS A 485 28.53 -2.18 -31.86
N GLN A 486 29.34 -1.42 -31.12
CA GLN A 486 30.67 -1.02 -31.56
C GLN A 486 31.69 -2.17 -31.51
N LEU A 487 31.55 -3.07 -30.53
CA LEU A 487 32.45 -4.22 -30.38
C LEU A 487 32.24 -5.29 -31.45
N VAL A 488 31.04 -5.44 -32.00
CA VAL A 488 30.73 -6.46 -33.01
C VAL A 488 31.59 -6.31 -34.28
N PRO A 489 31.63 -5.15 -34.97
CA PRO A 489 32.51 -4.97 -36.14
C PRO A 489 34.00 -5.13 -35.80
N HIS A 490 34.40 -4.73 -34.59
CA HIS A 490 35.79 -4.89 -34.16
C HIS A 490 36.15 -6.38 -34.00
N ARG A 491 35.25 -7.19 -33.43
CA ARG A 491 35.42 -8.63 -33.32
C ARG A 491 35.46 -9.32 -34.69
N ASP A 492 34.59 -8.92 -35.61
CA ASP A 492 34.61 -9.39 -37.01
C ASP A 492 35.99 -9.15 -37.65
N GLN A 493 36.57 -7.95 -37.47
CA GLN A 493 37.89 -7.62 -38.00
C GLN A 493 38.98 -8.51 -37.39
N MET A 494 39.00 -8.67 -36.06
CA MET A 494 39.99 -9.50 -35.36
C MET A 494 39.94 -10.97 -35.82
N LEU A 495 38.74 -11.52 -35.98
CA LEU A 495 38.56 -12.88 -36.49
C LEU A 495 39.04 -13.00 -37.94
N GLN A 496 38.76 -12.00 -38.78
CA GLN A 496 39.18 -12.00 -40.19
C GLN A 496 40.71 -11.91 -40.35
N GLU A 497 41.38 -11.10 -39.52
CA GLU A 497 42.84 -11.01 -39.47
C GLU A 497 43.46 -12.35 -39.07
N GLU A 498 42.88 -13.04 -38.07
CA GLU A 498 43.36 -14.36 -37.67
C GLU A 498 43.12 -15.42 -38.76
N VAL A 499 41.98 -15.39 -39.47
CA VAL A 499 41.75 -16.26 -40.63
C VAL A 499 42.83 -16.07 -41.68
N ALA A 500 43.16 -14.83 -42.00
CA ALA A 500 44.20 -14.52 -42.97
C ALA A 500 45.56 -15.09 -42.53
N ARG A 501 45.88 -14.98 -41.23
CA ARG A 501 47.09 -15.57 -40.62
C ARG A 501 47.10 -17.10 -40.73
N GLN A 502 46.02 -17.77 -40.33
CA GLN A 502 45.92 -19.24 -40.39
C GLN A 502 45.94 -19.77 -41.84
N GLN A 503 45.34 -19.04 -42.78
CA GLN A 503 45.44 -19.36 -44.21
C GLN A 503 46.86 -19.18 -44.74
N ALA A 504 47.59 -18.14 -44.32
CA ALA A 504 48.98 -17.95 -44.68
C ALA A 504 49.86 -19.09 -44.13
N ASN A 505 49.65 -19.48 -42.87
CA ASN A 505 50.33 -20.61 -42.23
C ASN A 505 50.10 -21.92 -42.98
N GLU A 506 48.86 -22.21 -43.38
CA GLU A 506 48.53 -23.40 -44.17
C GLU A 506 49.18 -23.38 -45.57
N ARG A 507 49.30 -22.21 -46.21
CA ARG A 507 50.04 -22.08 -47.48
C ARG A 507 51.52 -22.38 -47.29
N LEU A 508 52.14 -21.90 -46.22
CA LEU A 508 53.53 -22.19 -45.89
C LEU A 508 53.73 -23.70 -45.66
N ARG A 509 52.88 -24.33 -44.83
CA ARG A 509 52.91 -25.80 -44.61
C ARG A 509 52.86 -26.57 -45.94
N ARG A 510 51.95 -26.18 -46.84
CA ARG A 510 51.82 -26.83 -48.17
C ARG A 510 53.01 -26.56 -49.08
N SER A 511 53.57 -25.35 -49.10
CA SER A 511 54.74 -25.01 -49.92
C SER A 511 55.95 -25.86 -49.52
N PHE A 512 56.25 -25.89 -48.22
CA PHE A 512 57.31 -26.72 -47.68
C PHE A 512 57.08 -28.21 -47.99
N ALA A 513 55.88 -28.72 -47.74
CA ALA A 513 55.56 -30.13 -47.99
C ALA A 513 55.66 -30.50 -49.48
N ALA A 514 55.20 -29.63 -50.38
CA ALA A 514 55.29 -29.87 -51.82
C ALA A 514 56.74 -29.99 -52.28
N GLN A 515 57.63 -29.14 -51.75
CA GLN A 515 59.06 -29.21 -52.06
C GLN A 515 59.72 -30.43 -51.39
N ALA A 516 59.48 -30.65 -50.09
CA ALA A 516 60.07 -31.76 -49.32
C ALA A 516 59.67 -33.14 -49.88
N ASN A 517 58.41 -33.31 -50.30
CA ASN A 517 57.91 -34.55 -50.89
C ASN A 517 58.51 -34.86 -52.28
N ILE A 518 59.14 -33.88 -52.94
CA ILE A 518 59.90 -34.08 -54.18
C ILE A 518 61.38 -34.35 -53.85
N ILE A 519 61.94 -33.53 -52.96
CA ILE A 519 63.37 -33.57 -52.60
C ILE A 519 63.72 -34.88 -51.87
N GLY A 520 62.90 -35.29 -50.90
CA GLY A 520 63.16 -36.50 -50.10
C GLY A 520 63.37 -37.75 -50.96
N PRO A 521 62.40 -38.12 -51.82
CA PRO A 521 62.56 -39.22 -52.75
C PRO A 521 63.70 -39.02 -53.75
N TRP A 522 63.93 -37.80 -54.23
CA TRP A 522 65.04 -37.52 -55.16
C TRP A 522 66.40 -37.82 -54.53
N ILE A 523 66.60 -37.45 -53.27
CA ILE A 523 67.83 -37.77 -52.52
C ILE A 523 67.98 -39.28 -52.40
N GLN A 524 66.89 -39.99 -52.06
CA GLN A 524 66.90 -41.45 -51.94
C GLN A 524 67.27 -42.12 -53.27
N THR A 525 66.62 -41.75 -54.37
CA THR A 525 66.92 -42.30 -55.70
C THR A 525 68.36 -42.02 -56.11
N LYS A 526 68.90 -40.81 -55.84
CA LYS A 526 70.30 -40.50 -56.15
C LYS A 526 71.29 -41.27 -55.30
N MET A 527 70.99 -41.49 -54.02
CA MET A 527 71.80 -42.37 -53.17
C MET A 527 71.82 -43.80 -53.71
N GLU A 528 70.67 -44.33 -54.13
CA GLU A 528 70.55 -45.68 -54.72
C GLU A 528 71.34 -45.78 -56.04
N GLU A 529 71.20 -44.80 -56.95
CA GLU A 529 71.94 -44.75 -58.22
C GLU A 529 73.46 -44.70 -58.02
N ILE A 530 73.97 -43.87 -57.09
CA ILE A 530 75.40 -43.83 -56.76
C ILE A 530 75.86 -45.18 -56.21
N GLY A 531 75.06 -45.81 -55.35
CA GLY A 531 75.33 -47.15 -54.84
C GLY A 531 75.44 -48.21 -55.94
N HIS A 532 74.63 -48.11 -56.99
CA HIS A 532 74.70 -49.03 -58.14
C HIS A 532 75.97 -48.85 -58.99
N VAL A 533 76.46 -47.62 -59.17
CA VAL A 533 77.70 -47.36 -59.95
C VAL A 533 78.93 -48.05 -59.32
N SER A 534 78.99 -48.13 -57.99
CA SER A 534 80.04 -48.88 -57.31
C SER A 534 79.98 -50.40 -57.56
N VAL A 535 78.79 -50.95 -57.79
CA VAL A 535 78.53 -52.40 -57.86
C VAL A 535 78.58 -52.94 -59.30
N ASP A 536 78.23 -52.15 -60.30
CA ASP A 536 78.22 -52.59 -61.70
C ASP A 536 79.64 -52.87 -62.22
N ILE A 537 79.91 -54.14 -62.53
CA ILE A 537 81.21 -54.67 -63.00
C ILE A 537 81.45 -54.34 -64.48
N THR A 538 80.41 -53.92 -65.21
CA THR A 538 80.45 -53.67 -66.65
C THR A 538 80.67 -52.19 -66.94
N GLY A 539 81.92 -51.82 -67.22
CA GLY A 539 82.30 -50.48 -67.65
C GLY A 539 83.79 -50.23 -67.42
N SER A 540 84.36 -49.25 -68.14
CA SER A 540 85.70 -48.76 -67.82
C SER A 540 85.66 -47.90 -66.55
N LEU A 541 86.76 -47.82 -65.79
CA LEU A 541 86.82 -46.94 -64.62
C LEU A 541 86.65 -45.47 -65.01
N GLU A 542 87.06 -45.12 -66.23
CA GLU A 542 86.87 -43.81 -66.84
C GLU A 542 85.39 -43.49 -67.08
N GLU A 543 84.59 -44.48 -67.51
CA GLU A 543 83.15 -44.35 -67.70
C GLU A 543 82.40 -44.21 -66.38
N GLN A 544 82.78 -45.01 -65.37
CA GLN A 544 82.26 -44.88 -64.00
C GLN A 544 82.58 -43.50 -63.41
N MET A 545 83.82 -43.02 -63.57
CA MET A 545 84.24 -41.68 -63.14
C MET A 545 83.46 -40.57 -63.84
N ASN A 546 83.25 -40.68 -65.16
CA ASN A 546 82.47 -39.70 -65.91
C ASN A 546 81.00 -39.69 -65.45
N ASN A 547 80.40 -40.85 -65.19
CA ASN A 547 79.04 -40.95 -64.66
C ASN A 547 78.93 -40.34 -63.26
N LEU A 548 79.89 -40.59 -62.37
CA LEU A 548 79.92 -39.98 -61.03
C LEU A 548 80.12 -38.47 -61.08
N LYS A 549 81.02 -37.95 -61.94
CA LYS A 549 81.17 -36.50 -62.16
C LYS A 549 79.90 -35.86 -62.73
N GLN A 550 79.17 -36.59 -63.58
CA GLN A 550 77.86 -36.14 -64.06
C GLN A 550 76.81 -36.10 -62.94
N TYR A 551 76.77 -37.11 -62.07
CA TYR A 551 75.91 -37.10 -60.89
C TYR A 551 76.28 -35.99 -59.90
N GLU A 552 77.56 -35.71 -59.70
CA GLU A 552 78.04 -34.60 -58.88
C GLU A 552 77.57 -33.26 -59.42
N GLN A 553 77.73 -33.03 -60.73
CA GLN A 553 77.22 -31.83 -61.37
C GLN A 553 75.69 -31.70 -61.25
N ASN A 554 74.96 -32.81 -61.37
CA ASN A 554 73.51 -32.84 -61.18
C ASN A 554 73.12 -32.49 -59.73
N ILE A 555 73.86 -32.97 -58.74
CA ILE A 555 73.65 -32.64 -57.32
C ILE A 555 73.94 -31.16 -57.07
N ILE A 556 75.05 -30.63 -57.59
CA ILE A 556 75.39 -29.20 -57.46
C ILE A 556 74.27 -28.32 -58.06
N ASN A 557 73.76 -28.68 -59.24
CA ASN A 557 72.67 -27.93 -59.87
C ASN A 557 71.36 -27.99 -59.04
N TYR A 558 71.12 -29.10 -58.33
CA TYR A 558 69.93 -29.29 -57.50
C TYR A 558 70.01 -28.56 -56.15
N LYS A 559 71.21 -28.12 -55.71
CA LYS A 559 71.42 -27.38 -54.45
C LYS A 559 70.48 -26.19 -54.27
N SER A 560 70.18 -25.47 -55.35
CA SER A 560 69.26 -24.32 -55.32
C SER A 560 67.84 -24.66 -54.85
N ASN A 561 67.40 -25.92 -55.03
CA ASN A 561 66.09 -26.38 -54.54
C ASN A 561 66.12 -26.66 -53.03
N ILE A 562 67.25 -27.14 -52.50
CA ILE A 562 67.45 -27.30 -51.05
C ILE A 562 67.43 -25.94 -50.36
N ASP A 563 68.09 -24.93 -50.95
CA ASP A 563 68.12 -23.57 -50.40
C ASP A 563 66.73 -22.91 -50.38
N LYS A 564 65.89 -23.20 -51.39
CA LYS A 564 64.48 -22.78 -51.39
C LYS A 564 63.68 -23.45 -50.27
N LEU A 565 63.88 -24.75 -50.06
CA LEU A 565 63.21 -25.47 -48.97
C LEU A 565 63.63 -24.94 -47.59
N GLU A 566 64.90 -24.60 -47.41
CA GLU A 566 65.44 -23.98 -46.20
C GLU A 566 64.80 -22.60 -45.95
N GLY A 567 64.62 -21.79 -47.01
CA GLY A 567 63.89 -20.52 -46.93
C GLY A 567 62.42 -20.70 -46.53
N ASP A 568 61.72 -21.68 -47.11
CA ASP A 568 60.34 -22.02 -46.73
C ASP A 568 60.26 -22.49 -45.25
N HIS A 569 61.26 -23.24 -44.77
CA HIS A 569 61.34 -23.67 -43.38
C HIS A 569 61.54 -22.49 -42.41
N GLN A 570 62.41 -21.54 -42.76
CA GLN A 570 62.63 -20.34 -41.96
C GLN A 570 61.34 -19.53 -41.81
N LEU A 571 60.58 -19.32 -42.90
CA LEU A 571 59.30 -18.61 -42.88
C LEU A 571 58.26 -19.31 -41.98
N ILE A 572 58.24 -20.65 -41.98
CA ILE A 572 57.38 -21.45 -41.10
C ILE A 572 57.74 -21.24 -39.62
N GLN A 573 59.04 -21.22 -39.28
CA GLN A 573 59.51 -21.01 -37.91
C GLN A 573 59.23 -19.58 -37.43
N GLU A 574 59.44 -18.57 -38.28
CA GLU A 574 59.11 -17.17 -37.99
C GLU A 574 57.60 -16.96 -37.78
N ALA A 575 56.78 -17.77 -38.46
CA ALA A 575 55.33 -17.81 -38.27
C ALA A 575 54.87 -18.67 -37.08
N LEU A 576 55.80 -19.22 -36.28
CA LEU A 576 55.56 -20.07 -35.10
C LEU A 576 54.75 -21.35 -35.40
N VAL A 577 54.94 -21.91 -36.59
CA VAL A 577 54.29 -23.17 -36.99
C VAL A 577 55.29 -24.32 -36.86
N PHE A 578 54.98 -25.32 -36.04
CA PHE A 578 55.90 -26.44 -35.76
C PHE A 578 55.40 -27.80 -36.26
N ASP A 579 54.16 -27.85 -36.75
CA ASP A 579 53.53 -29.04 -37.29
C ASP A 579 53.30 -28.92 -38.79
N ASN A 580 53.49 -30.03 -39.51
CA ASN A 580 53.13 -30.11 -40.91
C ASN A 580 52.50 -31.47 -41.24
N LYS A 581 51.17 -31.49 -41.35
CA LYS A 581 50.39 -32.68 -41.70
C LYS A 581 50.53 -33.14 -43.17
N HIS A 582 51.18 -32.35 -44.02
CA HIS A 582 51.23 -32.59 -45.47
C HIS A 582 52.50 -33.33 -45.92
N THR A 583 53.44 -33.59 -45.02
CA THR A 583 54.67 -34.33 -45.32
C THR A 583 55.19 -35.09 -44.09
N ASN A 584 55.84 -36.23 -44.33
CA ASN A 584 56.58 -36.97 -43.30
C ASN A 584 58.06 -36.57 -43.25
N TYR A 585 58.51 -35.75 -44.20
CA TYR A 585 59.87 -35.23 -44.24
C TYR A 585 59.96 -33.96 -43.40
N THR A 586 60.79 -34.00 -42.35
CA THR A 586 61.19 -32.81 -41.62
C THR A 586 62.39 -32.18 -42.31
N MET A 587 62.67 -30.90 -42.03
CA MET A 587 63.87 -30.26 -42.58
C MET A 587 65.14 -31.02 -42.17
N GLU A 588 65.16 -31.59 -40.96
CA GLU A 588 66.28 -32.39 -40.48
C GLU A 588 66.50 -33.66 -41.30
N HIS A 589 65.43 -34.38 -41.67
CA HIS A 589 65.55 -35.53 -42.58
C HIS A 589 66.18 -35.15 -43.93
N VAL A 590 65.83 -33.97 -44.47
CA VAL A 590 66.37 -33.49 -45.75
C VAL A 590 67.83 -33.04 -45.61
N ARG A 591 68.19 -32.32 -44.54
CA ARG A 591 69.58 -31.88 -44.30
C ARG A 591 70.52 -33.07 -44.17
N VAL A 592 70.20 -34.02 -43.28
CA VAL A 592 71.01 -35.22 -43.08
C VAL A 592 71.10 -36.03 -44.37
N GLY A 593 69.97 -36.23 -45.06
CA GLY A 593 69.96 -36.94 -46.34
C GLY A 593 70.83 -36.25 -47.40
N TRP A 594 70.80 -34.92 -47.49
CA TRP A 594 71.59 -34.15 -48.44
C TRP A 594 73.09 -34.17 -48.13
N GLU A 595 73.46 -33.96 -46.87
CA GLU A 595 74.87 -34.02 -46.41
C GLU A 595 75.46 -35.43 -46.59
N GLN A 596 74.66 -36.45 -46.32
CA GLN A 596 75.05 -37.84 -46.56
C GLN A 596 75.23 -38.11 -48.05
N LEU A 597 74.34 -37.61 -48.92
CA LEU A 597 74.47 -37.76 -50.37
C LEU A 597 75.76 -37.12 -50.90
N LEU A 598 76.09 -35.90 -50.45
CA LEU A 598 77.33 -35.21 -50.79
C LEU A 598 78.57 -35.99 -50.33
N THR A 599 78.53 -36.52 -49.10
CA THR A 599 79.64 -37.31 -48.56
C THR A 599 79.81 -38.63 -49.30
N THR A 600 78.70 -39.30 -49.64
CA THR A 600 78.71 -40.56 -50.39
C THR A 600 79.28 -40.37 -51.79
N ILE A 601 78.84 -39.36 -52.55
CA ILE A 601 79.38 -39.15 -53.89
C ILE A 601 80.87 -38.76 -53.87
N ALA A 602 81.28 -37.88 -52.95
CA ALA A 602 82.67 -37.50 -52.81
C ALA A 602 83.56 -38.70 -52.44
N ARG A 603 83.07 -39.58 -51.55
CA ARG A 603 83.76 -40.81 -51.18
C ARG A 603 83.88 -41.76 -52.36
N THR A 604 82.79 -42.04 -53.07
CA THR A 604 82.79 -42.95 -54.22
C THR A 604 83.63 -42.42 -55.38
N ILE A 605 83.65 -41.10 -55.63
CA ILE A 605 84.57 -40.48 -56.58
C ILE A 605 86.02 -40.74 -56.16
N ASN A 606 86.39 -40.40 -54.91
CA ASN A 606 87.75 -40.62 -54.43
C ASN A 606 88.16 -42.11 -54.45
N GLU A 607 87.24 -43.03 -54.13
CA GLU A 607 87.47 -44.47 -54.25
C GLU A 607 87.79 -44.88 -55.68
N VAL A 608 87.02 -44.41 -56.67
CA VAL A 608 87.28 -44.71 -58.09
C VAL A 608 88.54 -43.99 -58.60
N GLU A 609 88.84 -42.76 -58.17
CA GLU A 609 90.08 -42.04 -58.51
C GLU A 609 91.32 -42.80 -58.00
N ASN A 610 91.29 -43.28 -56.76
CA ASN A 610 92.38 -44.11 -56.21
C ASN A 610 92.50 -45.44 -56.95
N GLN A 611 91.40 -46.06 -57.38
CA GLN A 611 91.44 -47.27 -58.19
C GLN A 611 92.12 -47.03 -59.55
N ILE A 612 91.83 -45.91 -60.21
CA ILE A 612 92.49 -45.51 -61.47
C ILE A 612 93.99 -45.31 -61.24
N LEU A 613 94.38 -44.58 -60.20
CA LEU A 613 95.78 -44.35 -59.83
C LEU A 613 96.54 -45.66 -59.58
N THR A 614 95.95 -46.59 -58.84
CA THR A 614 96.55 -47.90 -58.54
C THR A 614 96.74 -48.73 -59.80
N ARG A 615 95.73 -48.77 -60.68
CA ARG A 615 95.83 -49.45 -61.99
C ARG A 615 96.99 -48.91 -62.81
N ASP A 616 97.07 -47.58 -62.93
CA ASP A 616 98.05 -46.90 -63.77
C ASP A 616 99.48 -46.97 -63.20
N ALA A 617 99.64 -46.82 -61.88
CA ALA A 617 100.95 -46.88 -61.21
C ALA A 617 101.56 -48.29 -61.22
N LYS A 618 100.72 -49.34 -61.20
CA LYS A 618 101.16 -50.74 -61.15
C LYS A 618 101.15 -51.45 -62.50
N GLY A 619 100.68 -50.78 -63.56
CA GLY A 619 100.65 -51.32 -64.92
C GLY A 619 99.70 -52.51 -65.09
N ILE A 620 98.61 -52.57 -64.32
CA ILE A 620 97.63 -53.67 -64.36
C ILE A 620 96.70 -53.46 -65.57
N SER A 621 96.43 -54.51 -66.36
CA SER A 621 95.48 -54.40 -67.48
C SER A 621 94.04 -54.25 -66.98
N GLN A 622 93.16 -53.63 -67.76
CA GLN A 622 91.75 -53.47 -67.40
C GLN A 622 91.05 -54.83 -67.19
N GLU A 623 91.45 -55.86 -67.95
CA GLU A 623 90.93 -57.22 -67.80
C GLU A 623 91.37 -57.87 -66.49
N GLN A 624 92.65 -57.73 -66.11
CA GLN A 624 93.17 -58.26 -64.84
C GLN A 624 92.54 -57.56 -63.63
N LEU A 625 92.36 -56.24 -63.69
CA LEU A 625 91.69 -55.49 -62.64
C LEU A 625 90.21 -55.89 -62.51
N ASN A 626 89.54 -56.12 -63.65
CA ASN A 626 88.16 -56.60 -63.66
C ASN A 626 88.06 -58.03 -63.10
N GLU A 627 89.03 -58.91 -63.34
CA GLU A 627 89.10 -60.25 -62.72
C GLU A 627 89.32 -60.16 -61.21
N PHE A 628 90.27 -59.36 -60.74
CA PHE A 628 90.49 -59.13 -59.31
C PHE A 628 89.25 -58.54 -58.63
N ARG A 629 88.54 -57.63 -59.32
CA ARG A 629 87.28 -57.05 -58.84
C ARG A 629 86.14 -58.05 -58.84
N ALA A 630 86.02 -58.91 -59.85
CA ALA A 630 85.01 -59.96 -59.89
C ALA A 630 85.22 -60.97 -58.76
N SER A 631 86.48 -61.36 -58.50
CA SER A 631 86.86 -62.23 -57.37
C SER A 631 86.56 -61.55 -56.03
N PHE A 632 87.01 -60.31 -55.82
CA PHE A 632 86.75 -59.58 -54.59
C PHE A 632 85.25 -59.38 -54.33
N ASN A 633 84.48 -58.95 -55.34
CA ASN A 633 83.03 -58.74 -55.23
C ASN A 633 82.22 -60.03 -55.05
N HIS A 634 82.78 -61.20 -55.40
CA HIS A 634 82.12 -62.49 -55.18
C HIS A 634 82.09 -62.86 -53.69
N PHE A 635 83.17 -62.51 -52.98
CA PHE A 635 83.40 -62.79 -51.56
C PHE A 635 83.10 -61.59 -50.65
N ASP A 636 82.90 -60.38 -51.20
CA ASP A 636 82.33 -59.20 -50.49
C ASP A 636 80.83 -59.42 -50.20
N ARG A 637 80.54 -60.21 -49.15
CA ARG A 637 79.20 -60.39 -48.60
C ARG A 637 79.21 -59.99 -47.12
N VAL A 638 78.29 -59.11 -46.74
CA VAL A 638 78.14 -58.73 -45.34
C VAL A 638 77.62 -59.92 -44.51
N SER A 639 78.38 -60.29 -43.48
CA SER A 639 77.96 -61.15 -42.38
C SER A 639 76.76 -60.52 -41.65
N GLU A 640 75.63 -61.23 -41.67
CA GLU A 640 74.36 -60.81 -41.08
C GLU A 640 74.42 -60.95 -39.54
N MET A 641 75.09 -60.03 -38.85
CA MET A 641 75.02 -59.95 -37.39
C MET A 641 75.20 -58.52 -36.88
N GLY A 642 74.14 -57.73 -36.94
CA GLY A 642 74.11 -56.38 -36.36
C GLY A 642 72.73 -55.77 -36.40
N LEU A 643 72.02 -55.85 -35.28
CA LEU A 643 70.72 -55.22 -35.02
C LEU A 643 70.71 -53.75 -35.47
N ILE A 644 69.75 -53.35 -36.31
CA ILE A 644 68.87 -52.17 -36.17
C ILE A 644 68.00 -52.05 -37.43
N ILE A 645 66.69 -52.07 -37.20
CA ILE A 645 65.65 -51.77 -38.18
C ILE A 645 65.84 -50.30 -38.60
N VAL A 646 66.18 -50.04 -39.86
CA VAL A 646 65.48 -49.19 -40.87
C VAL A 646 66.42 -49.02 -42.09
N PHE A 647 65.88 -49.31 -43.29
CA PHE A 647 66.49 -49.34 -44.64
C PHE A 647 67.31 -50.58 -45.03
N ASN A 648 66.60 -51.53 -45.65
CA ASN A 648 67.10 -52.65 -46.44
C ASN A 648 67.84 -52.13 -47.70
N LEU A 649 69.11 -51.77 -47.53
CA LEU A 649 70.08 -51.70 -48.62
C LEU A 649 71.09 -52.82 -48.34
N GLN A 650 70.99 -53.91 -49.12
CA GLN A 650 72.01 -54.96 -49.15
C GLN A 650 73.33 -54.33 -49.61
N LYS A 651 74.14 -53.87 -48.66
CA LYS A 651 75.43 -53.23 -48.94
C LYS A 651 76.48 -54.31 -49.15
N ARG A 652 77.14 -54.29 -50.30
CA ARG A 652 78.57 -54.60 -50.41
C ARG A 652 79.30 -53.41 -49.81
N ASN A 653 80.14 -53.60 -48.80
CA ASN A 653 80.78 -52.48 -48.09
C ASN A 653 82.20 -52.19 -48.64
N GLY A 654 82.65 -52.93 -49.66
CA GLY A 654 84.00 -52.78 -50.21
C GLY A 654 85.09 -53.29 -49.27
N MET A 655 84.73 -54.10 -48.27
CA MET A 655 85.62 -54.64 -47.24
C MET A 655 85.38 -56.14 -47.09
N MET A 656 86.44 -56.92 -47.05
CA MET A 656 86.37 -58.37 -46.95
C MET A 656 86.87 -58.81 -45.57
N ASP A 657 86.07 -59.62 -44.87
CA ASP A 657 86.46 -60.17 -43.57
C ASP A 657 87.62 -61.19 -43.75
N PRO A 658 88.39 -61.50 -42.70
CA PRO A 658 89.56 -62.38 -42.82
C PRO A 658 89.19 -63.78 -43.32
N ASP A 659 88.02 -64.30 -42.94
CA ASP A 659 87.52 -65.60 -43.40
C ASP A 659 87.18 -65.58 -44.90
N ASP A 660 86.57 -64.49 -45.38
CA ASP A 660 86.24 -64.29 -46.79
C ASP A 660 87.51 -64.03 -47.62
N PHE A 661 88.48 -63.30 -47.09
CA PHE A 661 89.77 -63.08 -47.74
C PHE A 661 90.55 -64.38 -47.87
N ARG A 662 90.52 -65.24 -46.84
CA ARG A 662 91.08 -66.58 -46.90
C ARG A 662 90.39 -67.42 -47.99
N ALA A 663 89.06 -67.38 -48.06
CA ALA A 663 88.31 -68.08 -49.09
C ALA A 663 88.61 -67.55 -50.51
N CYS A 664 88.79 -66.22 -50.66
CA CYS A 664 89.17 -65.58 -51.91
C CYS A 664 90.56 -66.03 -52.38
N LEU A 665 91.56 -66.02 -51.49
CA LEU A 665 92.91 -66.50 -51.78
C LEU A 665 92.93 -67.98 -52.19
N ILE A 666 92.17 -68.83 -51.48
CA ILE A 666 92.00 -70.25 -51.85
C ILE A 666 91.37 -70.39 -53.23
N SER A 667 90.33 -69.60 -53.54
CA SER A 667 89.66 -69.59 -54.85
C SER A 667 90.57 -69.12 -55.98
N MET A 668 91.59 -68.30 -55.68
CA MET A 668 92.60 -67.83 -56.62
C MET A 668 93.81 -68.78 -56.72
N GLY A 669 93.83 -69.87 -55.94
CA GLY A 669 94.84 -70.94 -56.02
C GLY A 669 95.91 -70.92 -54.93
N TYR A 670 95.78 -70.06 -53.91
CA TYR A 670 96.72 -69.98 -52.77
C TYR A 670 96.20 -70.82 -51.59
N ASP A 671 96.87 -71.94 -51.28
CA ASP A 671 96.56 -72.76 -50.09
C ASP A 671 97.55 -72.43 -48.96
N LEU A 672 97.12 -71.57 -48.03
CA LEU A 672 97.97 -70.96 -46.99
C LEU A 672 97.61 -71.49 -45.59
N GLY A 673 98.61 -71.93 -44.84
CA GLY A 673 98.46 -72.32 -43.43
C GLY A 673 98.17 -71.12 -42.51
N GLU A 674 97.68 -71.35 -41.29
CA GLU A 674 97.27 -70.26 -40.38
C GLU A 674 98.36 -69.23 -40.08
N VAL A 675 99.62 -69.69 -39.94
CA VAL A 675 100.76 -68.80 -39.64
C VAL A 675 101.06 -67.87 -40.81
N GLU A 676 100.98 -68.40 -42.03
CA GLU A 676 101.26 -67.63 -43.23
C GLU A 676 100.12 -66.68 -43.58
N PHE A 677 98.88 -67.11 -43.35
CA PHE A 677 97.72 -66.24 -43.46
C PHE A 677 97.78 -65.08 -42.45
N ALA A 678 98.17 -65.33 -41.19
CA ALA A 678 98.34 -64.27 -40.19
C ALA A 678 99.45 -63.26 -40.58
N ARG A 679 100.53 -63.74 -41.21
CA ARG A 679 101.60 -62.89 -41.74
C ARG A 679 101.11 -62.05 -42.94
N ILE A 680 100.32 -62.62 -43.83
CA ILE A 680 99.73 -61.87 -44.94
C ILE A 680 98.72 -60.85 -44.41
N MET A 681 97.92 -61.21 -43.41
CA MET A 681 96.95 -60.31 -42.79
C MET A 681 97.60 -59.07 -42.17
N THR A 682 98.75 -59.22 -41.51
CA THR A 682 99.51 -58.05 -40.99
C THR A 682 100.07 -57.15 -42.09
N LEU A 683 100.25 -57.68 -43.30
CA LEU A 683 100.74 -56.93 -44.45
C LEU A 683 99.61 -56.20 -45.21
N VAL A 684 98.42 -56.81 -45.29
CA VAL A 684 97.24 -56.20 -45.93
C VAL A 684 96.40 -55.34 -44.98
N ASP A 685 96.54 -55.52 -43.67
CA ASP A 685 95.86 -54.70 -42.65
C ASP A 685 96.87 -54.23 -41.58
N PRO A 686 97.80 -53.33 -41.94
CA PRO A 686 98.79 -52.80 -41.00
C PRO A 686 98.17 -51.98 -39.86
N ASN A 687 96.92 -51.53 -40.03
CA ASN A 687 96.17 -50.77 -39.03
C ASN A 687 95.33 -51.67 -38.09
N ASN A 688 95.34 -52.98 -38.31
CA ASN A 688 94.62 -53.97 -37.51
C ASN A 688 93.11 -53.67 -37.38
N THR A 689 92.52 -53.22 -38.49
CA THR A 689 91.10 -52.89 -38.61
C THR A 689 90.21 -54.13 -38.67
N GLY A 690 90.79 -55.31 -38.87
CA GLY A 690 90.10 -56.60 -38.93
C GLY A 690 89.42 -56.84 -40.28
N VAL A 691 89.67 -56.01 -41.29
CA VAL A 691 89.05 -56.09 -42.61
C VAL A 691 90.07 -55.78 -43.71
N VAL A 692 89.98 -56.49 -44.84
CA VAL A 692 90.84 -56.29 -46.00
C VAL A 692 90.13 -55.39 -47.00
N THR A 693 90.69 -54.21 -47.23
CA THR A 693 90.19 -53.28 -48.26
C THR A 693 90.60 -53.76 -49.66
N PHE A 694 89.81 -53.39 -50.68
CA PHE A 694 90.15 -53.71 -52.08
C PHE A 694 91.54 -53.21 -52.49
N GLN A 695 91.97 -52.06 -51.95
CA GLN A 695 93.29 -51.51 -52.22
C GLN A 695 94.41 -52.39 -51.65
N ALA A 696 94.29 -52.81 -50.39
CA ALA A 696 95.28 -53.69 -49.76
C ALA A 696 95.32 -55.07 -50.43
N PHE A 697 94.17 -55.56 -50.88
CA PHE A 697 94.06 -56.79 -51.67
C PHE A 697 94.84 -56.70 -52.98
N ILE A 698 94.64 -55.63 -53.77
CA ILE A 698 95.40 -55.39 -55.00
C ILE A 698 96.90 -55.22 -54.70
N ASP A 699 97.24 -54.54 -53.61
CA ASP A 699 98.63 -54.32 -53.20
C ASP A 699 99.37 -55.62 -52.89
N PHE A 700 98.70 -56.57 -52.26
CA PHE A 700 99.24 -57.90 -52.03
C PHE A 700 99.40 -58.69 -53.33
N MET A 701 98.34 -58.79 -54.15
CA MET A 701 98.35 -59.58 -55.40
C MET A 701 99.42 -59.11 -56.39
N THR A 702 99.68 -57.80 -56.42
CA THR A 702 100.70 -57.19 -57.30
C THR A 702 102.11 -57.27 -56.74
N ARG A 703 102.28 -57.37 -55.41
CA ARG A 703 103.59 -57.50 -54.76
C ARG A 703 104.13 -58.92 -54.83
N GLU A 704 103.27 -59.93 -54.68
CA GLU A 704 103.64 -61.35 -54.83
C GLU A 704 104.10 -61.70 -56.25
N THR A 705 103.68 -60.92 -57.25
CA THR A 705 104.05 -61.15 -58.66
C THR A 705 105.34 -60.42 -59.08
N ALA A 706 106.02 -59.69 -58.19
CA ALA A 706 107.24 -58.93 -58.48
C ALA A 706 108.49 -59.55 -57.81
N GLU A 707 109.53 -59.93 -58.59
CA GLU A 707 110.80 -60.49 -58.09
C GLU A 707 111.70 -59.43 -57.40
N THR A 708 112.34 -59.76 -56.26
CA THR A 708 113.33 -58.90 -55.55
C THR A 708 114.65 -59.64 -55.20
N ASP A 709 115.81 -59.04 -55.49
CA ASP A 709 117.19 -59.56 -55.27
C ASP A 709 117.64 -59.63 -53.78
N THR A 710 118.58 -60.52 -53.42
CA THR A 710 118.95 -60.87 -52.02
C THR A 710 120.34 -60.39 -51.53
N ALA A 711 120.51 -60.30 -50.20
CA ALA A 711 121.75 -59.88 -49.52
C ALA A 711 123.02 -60.64 -49.96
N GLU A 712 122.88 -61.93 -50.26
CA GLU A 712 123.98 -62.79 -50.66
C GLU A 712 124.57 -62.40 -52.03
N GLN A 713 123.73 -61.94 -52.96
CA GLN A 713 124.18 -61.46 -54.27
C GLN A 713 125.00 -60.17 -54.14
N VAL A 714 124.64 -59.30 -53.20
CA VAL A 714 125.37 -58.06 -52.92
C VAL A 714 126.70 -58.35 -52.22
N MET A 715 126.72 -59.29 -51.26
CA MET A 715 127.97 -59.75 -50.63
C MET A 715 128.94 -60.35 -51.65
N ALA A 716 128.44 -61.18 -52.57
CA ALA A 716 129.25 -61.77 -53.63
C ALA A 716 129.87 -60.67 -54.52
N SER A 717 129.13 -59.60 -54.80
CA SER A 717 129.60 -58.46 -55.59
C SER A 717 130.73 -57.70 -54.87
N PHE A 718 130.62 -57.44 -53.56
CA PHE A 718 131.70 -56.81 -52.79
C PHE A 718 132.93 -57.71 -52.61
N LYS A 719 132.76 -59.03 -52.55
CA LYS A 719 133.88 -59.97 -52.50
C LYS A 719 134.74 -59.94 -53.77
N ILE A 720 134.10 -59.76 -54.93
CA ILE A 720 134.80 -59.56 -56.20
C ILE A 720 135.58 -58.22 -56.17
N LEU A 721 134.95 -57.14 -55.70
CA LEU A 721 135.59 -55.82 -55.56
C LEU A 721 136.82 -55.85 -54.63
N ALA A 722 136.76 -56.64 -53.55
CA ALA A 722 137.84 -56.80 -52.57
C ALA A 722 138.96 -57.77 -53.02
N SER A 723 138.90 -58.30 -54.24
CA SER A 723 139.85 -59.32 -54.74
C SER A 723 139.97 -60.53 -53.80
N ASP A 724 138.82 -61.10 -53.40
CA ASP A 724 138.69 -62.26 -52.49
C ASP A 724 139.21 -62.05 -51.05
N LYS A 725 139.58 -60.83 -50.67
CA LYS A 725 139.90 -60.49 -49.27
C LYS A 725 138.62 -60.38 -48.45
N SER A 726 138.69 -60.74 -47.18
CA SER A 726 137.60 -60.57 -46.20
C SER A 726 137.40 -59.12 -45.73
N TYR A 727 138.12 -58.17 -46.33
CA TYR A 727 138.04 -56.74 -46.07
C TYR A 727 138.30 -55.97 -47.37
N ILE A 728 137.79 -54.74 -47.45
CA ILE A 728 138.03 -53.84 -48.57
C ILE A 728 138.67 -52.55 -48.06
N THR A 729 139.60 -51.97 -48.80
CA THR A 729 140.26 -50.72 -48.40
C THR A 729 139.51 -49.49 -48.92
N VAL A 730 139.71 -48.35 -48.24
CA VAL A 730 139.15 -47.06 -48.66
C VAL A 730 139.60 -46.70 -50.08
N GLU A 731 140.84 -47.00 -50.45
CA GLU A 731 141.35 -46.79 -51.79
C GLU A 731 140.71 -47.72 -52.83
N GLU A 732 140.46 -48.99 -52.49
CA GLU A 732 139.76 -49.94 -53.39
C GLU A 732 138.32 -49.48 -53.65
N LEU A 733 137.58 -49.04 -52.61
CA LEU A 733 136.22 -48.49 -52.78
C LEU A 733 136.19 -47.24 -53.65
N ARG A 734 137.12 -46.28 -53.43
CA ARG A 734 137.20 -45.05 -54.24
C ARG A 734 137.68 -45.28 -55.67
N ARG A 735 138.33 -46.42 -55.95
CA ARG A 735 138.78 -46.78 -57.29
C ARG A 735 137.69 -47.48 -58.09
N GLU A 736 136.96 -48.39 -57.47
CA GLU A 736 136.01 -49.27 -58.17
C GLU A 736 134.57 -48.74 -58.17
N LEU A 737 134.20 -47.84 -57.26
CA LEU A 737 132.85 -47.27 -57.17
C LEU A 737 132.83 -45.77 -57.53
N PRO A 738 131.68 -45.27 -58.03
CA PRO A 738 131.46 -43.83 -58.20
C PRO A 738 131.67 -43.06 -56.88
N PRO A 739 132.13 -41.79 -56.94
CA PRO A 739 132.59 -41.05 -55.75
C PRO A 739 131.57 -40.98 -54.61
N GLU A 740 130.28 -40.79 -54.93
CA GLU A 740 129.21 -40.71 -53.93
C GLU A 740 128.94 -42.06 -53.25
N GLN A 741 129.00 -43.15 -54.01
CA GLN A 741 128.78 -44.50 -53.49
C GLN A 741 129.98 -44.98 -52.68
N ALA A 742 131.19 -44.69 -53.13
CA ALA A 742 132.42 -44.98 -52.40
C ALA A 742 132.40 -44.30 -51.02
N GLU A 743 132.09 -43.00 -50.97
CA GLU A 743 132.11 -42.24 -49.72
C GLU A 743 130.95 -42.65 -48.79
N TYR A 744 129.80 -43.03 -49.35
CA TYR A 744 128.70 -43.63 -48.60
C TYR A 744 129.11 -44.96 -47.94
N CYS A 745 129.74 -45.87 -48.71
CA CYS A 745 130.25 -47.13 -48.18
C CYS A 745 131.32 -46.90 -47.10
N ILE A 746 132.24 -45.95 -47.29
CA ILE A 746 133.29 -45.63 -46.31
C ILE A 746 132.69 -45.10 -45.00
N CYS A 747 131.64 -44.28 -45.06
CA CYS A 747 130.98 -43.76 -43.85
C CYS A 747 130.19 -44.83 -43.08
N ARG A 748 129.64 -45.83 -43.78
CA ARG A 748 128.74 -46.84 -43.21
C ARG A 748 129.43 -48.16 -42.86
N MET A 749 130.54 -48.50 -43.52
CA MET A 749 131.29 -49.72 -43.23
C MET A 749 132.12 -49.55 -41.97
N THR A 750 132.11 -50.58 -41.13
CA THR A 750 132.93 -50.60 -39.91
C THR A 750 134.37 -50.99 -40.26
N LYS A 751 135.33 -50.59 -39.41
CA LYS A 751 136.74 -50.96 -39.62
C LYS A 751 136.96 -52.44 -39.35
N TYR A 752 137.72 -53.12 -40.20
CA TYR A 752 138.02 -54.53 -40.06
C TYR A 752 139.06 -54.77 -38.96
N ALA A 753 138.78 -55.68 -38.01
CA ALA A 753 139.59 -55.94 -36.81
C ALA A 753 140.26 -57.34 -36.81
N GLY A 754 140.55 -57.91 -37.98
CA GLY A 754 141.21 -59.20 -38.11
C GLY A 754 142.74 -59.16 -37.98
N PRO A 755 143.40 -60.32 -37.77
CA PRO A 755 144.87 -60.41 -37.61
C PRO A 755 145.67 -59.93 -38.84
N ASP A 756 145.04 -59.85 -40.01
CA ASP A 756 145.64 -59.36 -41.27
C ASP A 756 145.28 -57.88 -41.58
N ALA A 757 144.85 -57.11 -40.57
CA ALA A 757 144.38 -55.74 -40.76
C ALA A 757 145.50 -54.80 -41.26
N SER A 758 145.35 -54.34 -42.50
CA SER A 758 146.11 -53.22 -43.06
C SER A 758 145.52 -51.88 -42.58
N PRO A 759 146.33 -50.80 -42.47
CA PRO A 759 145.82 -49.48 -42.07
C PRO A 759 144.76 -49.00 -43.08
N GLY A 760 143.48 -48.93 -42.68
CA GLY A 760 142.37 -48.47 -43.53
C GLY A 760 141.42 -49.56 -44.06
N ALA A 761 141.51 -50.81 -43.57
CA ALA A 761 140.60 -51.89 -43.94
C ALA A 761 139.16 -51.72 -43.38
N LEU A 762 138.15 -51.96 -44.22
CA LEU A 762 136.72 -51.87 -43.94
C LEU A 762 136.03 -53.24 -44.15
N ASP A 763 135.01 -53.51 -43.35
CA ASP A 763 134.24 -54.75 -43.39
C ASP A 763 132.95 -54.56 -44.22
N TYR A 764 132.93 -55.16 -45.42
CA TYR A 764 131.77 -55.11 -46.31
C TYR A 764 130.74 -56.22 -46.02
N ILE A 765 131.09 -57.24 -45.23
CA ILE A 765 130.21 -58.35 -44.89
C ILE A 765 129.16 -57.87 -43.90
N SER A 766 129.58 -57.23 -42.81
CA SER A 766 128.65 -56.62 -41.85
C SER A 766 127.78 -55.53 -42.49
N PHE A 767 128.32 -54.77 -43.45
CA PHE A 767 127.55 -53.76 -44.19
C PHE A 767 126.46 -54.36 -45.09
N SER A 768 126.77 -55.43 -45.82
CA SER A 768 125.79 -56.08 -46.72
C SER A 768 124.68 -56.77 -45.94
N SER A 769 125.01 -57.43 -44.83
CA SER A 769 124.01 -57.98 -43.90
C SER A 769 123.21 -56.90 -43.19
N ALA A 770 123.75 -55.70 -42.94
CA ALA A 770 122.97 -54.61 -42.35
C ALA A 770 122.02 -53.91 -43.35
N LEU A 771 122.34 -53.96 -44.65
CA LEU A 771 121.50 -53.34 -45.68
C LEU A 771 120.36 -54.24 -46.17
N TYR A 772 120.62 -55.56 -46.21
CA TYR A 772 119.70 -56.55 -46.79
C TYR A 772 119.45 -57.75 -45.89
N GLY A 773 120.18 -57.91 -44.79
CA GLY A 773 119.90 -58.94 -43.80
C GLY A 773 118.69 -58.51 -42.97
N GLU A 774 117.71 -59.40 -42.94
CA GLU A 774 116.53 -59.34 -42.09
C GLU A 774 116.95 -58.99 -40.67
N SER A 775 116.75 -57.73 -40.32
CA SER A 775 116.86 -57.28 -38.95
C SER A 775 115.53 -57.64 -38.31
N ASP A 776 115.51 -58.77 -37.61
CA ASP A 776 114.42 -59.20 -36.73
C ASP A 776 113.84 -58.00 -35.96
N LEU A 777 112.66 -57.56 -36.38
CA LEU A 777 111.78 -56.63 -35.69
C LEU A 777 110.33 -56.99 -36.02
#